data_AF-A0AAW6ED00-F1
#
_entry.id   AF-A0AAW6ED00-F1
#
_cell.length_a   1.000
_cell.length_b   1.000
_cell.length_c   1.000
_cell.angle_alpha   90.00
_cell.angle_beta   90.00
_cell.angle_gamma   90.00
#
_symmetry.space_group_name_H-M   'P 1'
#
loop_
_entity.id
_entity.type
_entity.pdbx_description
1 polymer ?
#
loop_
_entity_poly.entity_id
_entity_poly.type
_entity_poly.pdbx_seq_one_letter_code
_entity_poly.pdbx_strand_id
1 'polypeptide(L)'
;MTVRCFAYDYSTITGTKASGAEISGYSGALEVNVVDFGADKKGKKDSSKAIQKALDYAIDNGSNSVQIKVVVPKGKYRIDKLLEIYSNTWLYLEDGATIVRNFDKGCMIKNAQANGAGGYGSERNIVIEGGCWDGNPSPTSRPFSNMRFGHMKNLWIKNVEIKNNYNGHHVEIGGVKGITIEDCDFHGYTGTFQKEAIQLDTISNSDVFPAYEPFDDTPCDNAVIKNNKFHDLIRGLGSHSACLGVYYTNTLISGNSFYNMSGTAIVLINHKKCIIENNTMKNVGCAIDFKYMTDYENANFHVPNSGYAGIKDRLDDNANTIIRNNDITVVGTYYYPQPYAIQIFGKKLEKSYSHPDYNYTVKGVKIVDNTIKTAGSAVRLTDVSGIFIGSNDISYDYDRYNYTMDLMWLSESSQVTVTKNKLTGTKQNSVYISGGSGNEVSSNTIKKPGVSGVYVSGGSDKNTISGNTITSAGSNGIKITKESKADVRKNTVKKSKNHGLIFTGGSGKASDNILEENGLSGLMADNSASVEFFDNTCNKNKGYGIKANKKSQVKISGNSFADNSKGDVYVTGSAAVLLNAPDNVKSQDICSDKLTLTWDEVSQADGYYVYRKTDAEDAEFEQIATVTDGTSFTDYGLVPKTRYVYKVKAFLDTVDKIQEGSDSADMSIKTKLTIVGCTTNMRGSMSYTGKERTQIFDVFVDGETLIPDVDYRTVYSDNVNIGTAKVTVIGIGQYCDSADFQFDITLKSDNVMVIKPQELNRKSIVTGKPTMKSQGYEVAEAVEDKLDYTSHSEPATVVNYNSPAQVIAKARADMLDLRVRSYRELTGETIYGAWL
;
A
#
# COMPACT_ATOMS: atom_id res chain seq x y z
N MET A 1 16.94 -0.15 -17.99
CA MET A 1 16.54 -1.39 -17.27
C MET A 1 15.90 -1.01 -15.95
N THR A 2 14.57 -1.11 -15.85
CA THR A 2 13.84 -0.95 -14.59
C THR A 2 14.13 -2.19 -13.74
N VAL A 3 15.11 -2.09 -12.83
CA VAL A 3 15.31 -3.11 -11.81
C VAL A 3 14.06 -3.11 -10.95
N ARG A 4 13.14 -4.05 -11.20
CA ARG A 4 12.05 -4.37 -10.28
C ARG A 4 12.75 -4.78 -8.98
N CYS A 5 12.70 -3.90 -7.97
CA CYS A 5 13.20 -4.24 -6.64
C CYS A 5 12.20 -5.27 -6.10
N PHE A 6 12.55 -6.55 -6.18
CA PHE A 6 11.73 -7.62 -5.63
C PHE A 6 11.69 -7.46 -4.10
N ALA A 7 10.50 -7.59 -3.51
CA ALA A 7 10.35 -7.62 -2.05
C ALA A 7 11.18 -8.76 -1.46
N TYR A 8 11.78 -8.54 -0.29
CA TYR A 8 12.57 -9.57 0.39
C TYR A 8 11.67 -10.75 0.80
N ASP A 9 12.10 -11.98 0.52
CA ASP A 9 11.35 -13.18 0.91
C ASP A 9 11.62 -13.55 2.37
N TYR A 10 10.79 -13.02 3.26
CA TYR A 10 10.88 -13.29 4.69
C TYR A 10 10.56 -14.74 5.06
N SER A 11 9.98 -15.57 4.18
CA SER A 11 9.69 -16.99 4.49
C SER A 11 10.96 -17.81 4.69
N THR A 12 12.08 -17.37 4.11
CA THR A 12 13.40 -18.00 4.23
C THR A 12 14.03 -17.84 5.61
N ILE A 13 13.58 -16.86 6.40
CA ILE A 13 14.07 -16.61 7.77
C ILE A 13 13.42 -17.62 8.73
N THR A 14 14.19 -18.65 9.06
CA THR A 14 13.80 -19.82 9.87
C THR A 14 14.51 -19.88 11.22
N GLY A 15 15.59 -19.12 11.41
CA GLY A 15 16.34 -19.10 12.67
C GLY A 15 17.31 -20.28 12.83
N THR A 16 17.56 -20.65 14.09
CA THR A 16 18.48 -21.71 14.51
C THR A 16 17.84 -23.11 14.44
N LYS A 17 18.69 -24.14 14.36
CA LYS A 17 18.36 -25.54 14.63
C LYS A 17 19.18 -26.11 15.80
N ALA A 18 19.60 -25.25 16.73
CA ALA A 18 20.46 -25.63 17.83
C ALA A 18 19.85 -26.77 18.66
N SER A 19 20.63 -27.84 18.87
CA SER A 19 20.36 -28.94 19.79
C SER A 19 21.12 -28.80 21.11
N GLY A 20 22.18 -27.99 21.13
CA GLY A 20 23.05 -27.81 22.29
C GLY A 20 24.04 -28.96 22.46
N ALA A 21 24.44 -29.23 23.70
CA ALA A 21 25.34 -30.33 24.04
C ALA A 21 24.64 -31.69 23.91
N GLU A 22 25.27 -32.61 23.17
CA GLU A 22 24.76 -33.97 22.96
C GLU A 22 25.48 -34.96 23.89
N ILE A 23 24.97 -35.10 25.12
CA ILE A 23 25.55 -35.95 26.16
C ILE A 23 24.64 -37.18 26.33
N SER A 24 24.97 -38.25 25.60
CA SER A 24 24.21 -39.50 25.56
C SER A 24 25.13 -40.70 25.26
N GLY A 25 24.62 -41.92 25.35
CA GLY A 25 25.36 -43.14 24.98
C GLY A 25 26.18 -43.80 26.10
N TYR A 26 26.08 -43.30 27.34
CA TYR A 26 26.71 -43.92 28.51
C TYR A 26 25.90 -45.11 29.01
N SER A 27 26.59 -46.22 29.27
CA SER A 27 26.00 -47.44 29.88
C SER A 27 25.76 -47.30 31.39
N GLY A 28 26.42 -46.33 32.02
CA GLY A 28 26.33 -45.97 33.43
C GLY A 28 27.35 -44.89 33.78
N ALA A 29 27.24 -44.32 34.98
CA ALA A 29 28.24 -43.40 35.52
C ALA A 29 28.98 -44.04 36.69
N LEU A 30 30.32 -44.02 36.68
CA LEU A 30 31.14 -44.40 37.83
C LEU A 30 31.26 -43.19 38.75
N GLU A 31 30.80 -43.35 39.98
CA GLU A 31 30.77 -42.26 40.96
C GLU A 31 32.04 -42.22 41.81
N VAL A 32 32.60 -41.03 41.99
CA VAL A 32 33.71 -40.76 42.91
C VAL A 32 33.41 -39.53 43.75
N ASN A 33 33.71 -39.57 45.04
CA ASN A 33 33.41 -38.47 45.96
C ASN A 33 34.66 -37.70 46.36
N VAL A 34 34.67 -36.37 46.22
CA VAL A 34 35.85 -35.55 46.53
C VAL A 34 36.31 -35.67 47.99
N VAL A 35 35.42 -36.02 48.93
CA VAL A 35 35.80 -36.20 50.35
C VAL A 35 36.61 -37.46 50.59
N ASP A 36 36.45 -38.49 49.74
CA ASP A 36 37.25 -39.72 49.80
C ASP A 36 38.70 -39.45 49.36
N PHE A 37 38.90 -38.40 48.56
CA PHE A 37 40.22 -37.87 48.19
C PHE A 37 40.76 -36.81 49.17
N GLY A 38 40.02 -36.52 50.24
CA GLY A 38 40.45 -35.65 51.34
C GLY A 38 40.01 -34.18 51.24
N ALA A 39 38.97 -33.85 50.46
CA ALA A 39 38.47 -32.47 50.37
C ALA A 39 37.86 -31.98 51.69
N ASP A 40 38.15 -30.73 52.08
CA ASP A 40 37.66 -30.13 53.33
C ASP A 40 36.34 -29.40 53.14
N LYS A 41 35.24 -30.10 53.44
CA LYS A 41 33.86 -29.57 53.36
C LYS A 41 33.56 -28.37 54.29
N LYS A 42 34.48 -27.98 55.17
CA LYS A 42 34.35 -26.80 56.04
C LYS A 42 34.95 -25.53 55.45
N GLY A 43 35.72 -25.64 54.37
CA GLY A 43 36.34 -24.51 53.67
C GLY A 43 37.48 -23.87 54.46
N LYS A 44 38.03 -24.57 55.46
CA LYS A 44 39.14 -24.09 56.31
C LYS A 44 40.50 -24.43 55.71
N LYS A 45 40.58 -25.49 54.91
CA LYS A 45 41.78 -25.98 54.22
C LYS A 45 41.59 -26.00 52.71
N ASP A 46 42.71 -25.94 51.99
CA ASP A 46 42.73 -26.11 50.53
C ASP A 46 42.17 -27.47 50.14
N SER A 47 41.17 -27.47 49.27
CA SER A 47 40.55 -28.66 48.68
C SER A 47 41.00 -28.90 47.24
N SER A 48 41.78 -28.01 46.63
CA SER A 48 42.15 -28.11 45.21
C SER A 48 42.81 -29.44 44.86
N LYS A 49 43.76 -29.94 45.66
CA LYS A 49 44.43 -31.22 45.36
C LYS A 49 43.48 -32.42 45.47
N ALA A 50 42.54 -32.40 46.40
CA ALA A 50 41.59 -33.50 46.59
C ALA A 50 40.55 -33.52 45.47
N ILE A 51 40.01 -32.36 45.12
CA ILE A 51 39.05 -32.21 44.02
C ILE A 51 39.73 -32.57 42.69
N GLN A 52 40.97 -32.11 42.45
CA GLN A 52 41.71 -32.46 41.23
C GLN A 52 41.90 -33.98 41.11
N LYS A 53 42.28 -34.69 42.18
CA LYS A 53 42.40 -36.16 42.13
C LYS A 53 41.10 -36.87 41.74
N ALA A 54 39.95 -36.35 42.17
CA ALA A 54 38.67 -36.91 41.78
C ALA A 54 38.35 -36.64 40.30
N LEU A 55 38.74 -35.46 39.77
CA LEU A 55 38.65 -35.14 38.34
C LEU A 55 39.62 -35.97 37.50
N ASP A 56 40.85 -36.18 37.98
CA ASP A 56 41.88 -37.00 37.33
C ASP A 56 41.43 -38.46 37.14
N TYR A 57 40.51 -38.94 37.98
CA TYR A 57 39.91 -40.28 37.84
C TYR A 57 39.26 -40.48 36.46
N ALA A 58 38.78 -39.40 35.83
CA ALA A 58 38.23 -39.43 34.47
C ALA A 58 39.26 -39.71 33.38
N ILE A 59 40.53 -39.41 33.60
CA ILE A 59 41.60 -39.68 32.62
C ILE A 59 41.70 -41.19 32.36
N ASP A 60 41.70 -41.97 33.44
CA ASP A 60 41.95 -43.41 33.36
C ASP A 60 40.66 -44.23 33.18
N ASN A 61 39.52 -43.70 33.61
CA ASN A 61 38.26 -44.47 33.70
C ASN A 61 37.13 -43.93 32.80
N GLY A 62 37.26 -42.71 32.27
CA GLY A 62 36.29 -42.11 31.36
C GLY A 62 36.42 -42.64 29.94
N SER A 63 35.29 -42.91 29.28
CA SER A 63 35.28 -43.35 27.87
C SER A 63 33.99 -42.92 27.17
N ASN A 64 33.82 -43.25 25.89
CA ASN A 64 32.57 -42.98 25.18
C ASN A 64 31.37 -43.80 25.71
N SER A 65 31.59 -44.83 26.52
CA SER A 65 30.53 -45.67 27.12
C SER A 65 30.44 -45.58 28.64
N VAL A 66 31.41 -44.92 29.29
CA VAL A 66 31.49 -44.75 30.75
C VAL A 66 31.71 -43.28 31.09
N GLN A 67 30.78 -42.69 31.83
CA GLN A 67 30.91 -41.33 32.35
C GLN A 67 31.46 -41.38 33.79
N ILE A 68 32.33 -40.45 34.17
CA ILE A 68 32.77 -40.32 35.56
C ILE A 68 31.97 -39.22 36.25
N LYS A 69 31.17 -39.59 37.25
CA LYS A 69 30.43 -38.64 38.07
C LYS A 69 31.26 -38.27 39.30
N VAL A 70 31.80 -37.05 39.31
CA VAL A 70 32.55 -36.50 40.44
C VAL A 70 31.58 -35.76 41.34
N VAL A 71 31.33 -36.30 42.54
CA VAL A 71 30.38 -35.74 43.50
C VAL A 71 31.10 -34.85 44.51
N VAL A 72 30.58 -33.63 44.65
CA VAL A 72 30.95 -32.65 45.68
C VAL A 72 29.79 -32.54 46.66
N PRO A 73 29.87 -33.18 47.83
CA PRO A 73 28.78 -33.14 48.80
C PRO A 73 28.50 -31.74 49.35
N LYS A 74 27.37 -31.57 50.03
CA LYS A 74 27.05 -30.33 50.75
C LYS A 74 28.21 -29.87 51.65
N GLY A 75 28.64 -28.63 51.47
CA GLY A 75 29.77 -28.06 52.19
C GLY A 75 30.39 -26.85 51.48
N LYS A 76 31.35 -26.21 52.14
CA LYS A 76 32.13 -25.12 51.55
C LYS A 76 33.53 -25.65 51.26
N TYR A 77 34.03 -25.46 50.05
CA TYR A 77 35.31 -26.02 49.59
C TYR A 77 36.19 -24.89 49.06
N ARG A 78 37.22 -24.52 49.82
CA ARG A 78 38.19 -23.51 49.38
C ARG A 78 39.14 -24.13 48.37
N ILE A 79 39.37 -23.46 47.26
CA ILE A 79 40.39 -23.82 46.27
C ILE A 79 41.48 -22.75 46.23
N ASP A 80 42.73 -23.15 46.44
CA ASP A 80 43.89 -22.24 46.39
C ASP A 80 44.59 -22.26 45.00
N LYS A 81 44.08 -23.06 44.06
CA LYS A 81 44.54 -23.15 42.67
C LYS A 81 43.44 -23.63 41.69
N LEU A 82 43.67 -23.37 40.41
CA LEU A 82 42.88 -23.82 39.26
C LEU A 82 42.62 -25.34 39.28
N LEU A 83 41.42 -25.72 38.84
CA LEU A 83 41.01 -27.10 38.56
C LEU A 83 40.97 -27.34 37.04
N GLU A 84 41.38 -28.53 36.61
CA GLU A 84 41.25 -29.00 35.23
C GLU A 84 40.24 -30.15 35.14
N ILE A 85 39.30 -30.07 34.19
CA ILE A 85 38.27 -31.09 33.93
C ILE A 85 38.50 -31.77 32.57
N TYR A 86 38.28 -33.09 32.54
CA TYR A 86 38.61 -33.95 31.40
C TYR A 86 37.34 -34.50 30.72
N SER A 87 37.51 -35.10 29.55
CA SER A 87 36.43 -35.70 28.77
C SER A 87 35.58 -36.70 29.56
N ASN A 88 34.30 -36.80 29.22
CA ASN A 88 33.35 -37.74 29.81
C ASN A 88 33.19 -37.61 31.34
N THR A 89 33.27 -36.37 31.83
CA THR A 89 33.13 -36.05 33.25
C THR A 89 31.80 -35.37 33.54
N TRP A 90 31.12 -35.83 34.58
CA TRP A 90 29.97 -35.16 35.19
C TRP A 90 30.35 -34.67 36.59
N LEU A 91 30.69 -33.39 36.70
CA LEU A 91 30.94 -32.75 37.98
C LEU A 91 29.61 -32.32 38.59
N TYR A 92 29.21 -33.01 39.66
CA TYR A 92 27.95 -32.81 40.36
C TYR A 92 28.19 -32.24 41.76
N LEU A 93 27.74 -31.00 41.99
CA LEU A 93 27.72 -30.37 43.30
C LEU A 93 26.33 -30.53 43.92
N GLU A 94 26.25 -31.16 45.09
CA GLU A 94 25.00 -31.29 45.83
C GLU A 94 24.44 -29.91 46.24
N ASP A 95 23.14 -29.87 46.51
CA ASP A 95 22.51 -28.66 47.07
C ASP A 95 23.21 -28.21 48.37
N GLY A 96 23.54 -26.92 48.42
CA GLY A 96 24.35 -26.33 49.49
C GLY A 96 25.86 -26.61 49.41
N ALA A 97 26.37 -27.23 48.35
CA ALA A 97 27.80 -27.25 48.06
C ALA A 97 28.26 -25.91 47.45
N THR A 98 29.41 -25.39 47.88
CA THR A 98 30.00 -24.16 47.36
C THR A 98 31.50 -24.33 47.18
N ILE A 99 32.00 -24.12 45.96
CA ILE A 99 33.44 -24.01 45.68
C ILE A 99 33.82 -22.53 45.71
N VAL A 100 34.88 -22.19 46.45
CA VAL A 100 35.27 -20.81 46.75
C VAL A 100 36.69 -20.55 46.33
N ARG A 101 36.88 -19.55 45.47
CA ARG A 101 38.18 -19.13 44.96
C ARG A 101 39.01 -18.44 46.06
N ASN A 102 40.29 -18.79 46.17
CA ASN A 102 41.24 -18.18 47.12
C ASN A 102 42.65 -18.01 46.52
N PHE A 103 42.72 -17.33 45.37
CA PHE A 103 43.97 -16.97 44.70
C PHE A 103 43.75 -15.73 43.82
N ASP A 104 44.80 -14.98 43.47
CA ASP A 104 44.62 -13.65 42.85
C ASP A 104 44.49 -13.65 41.32
N LYS A 105 44.95 -14.69 40.61
CA LYS A 105 44.97 -14.74 39.13
C LYS A 105 44.47 -16.09 38.60
N GLY A 106 43.68 -16.03 37.53
CA GLY A 106 43.21 -17.23 36.80
C GLY A 106 41.80 -17.64 37.19
N CYS A 107 41.23 -18.54 36.39
CA CYS A 107 39.89 -19.09 36.58
C CYS A 107 39.85 -20.18 37.65
N MET A 108 38.64 -20.56 38.07
CA MET A 108 38.43 -21.60 39.08
C MET A 108 38.53 -22.99 38.45
N ILE A 109 38.00 -23.14 37.23
CA ILE A 109 37.99 -24.39 36.48
C ILE A 109 38.13 -24.12 34.99
N LYS A 110 38.86 -25.01 34.30
CA LYS A 110 38.93 -25.07 32.85
C LYS A 110 38.92 -26.49 32.31
N ASN A 111 38.57 -26.70 31.04
CA ASN A 111 38.88 -27.98 30.41
C ASN A 111 40.40 -28.18 30.27
N ALA A 112 40.83 -29.43 30.40
CA ALA A 112 42.17 -29.81 30.00
C ALA A 112 42.37 -29.50 28.50
N GLN A 113 43.61 -29.24 28.12
CA GLN A 113 43.96 -28.97 26.73
C GLN A 113 44.75 -30.15 26.21
N ALA A 114 44.13 -30.94 25.34
CA ALA A 114 44.87 -31.96 24.60
C ALA A 114 45.98 -31.25 23.80
N ASN A 115 47.22 -31.74 23.93
CA ASN A 115 48.40 -31.06 23.41
C ASN A 115 48.27 -30.80 21.89
N GLY A 116 48.27 -29.53 21.48
CA GLY A 116 48.15 -29.10 20.09
C GLY A 116 46.76 -29.23 19.45
N ALA A 117 45.71 -29.50 20.23
CA ALA A 117 44.35 -29.67 19.71
C ALA A 117 43.66 -28.32 19.44
N GLY A 118 43.50 -27.96 18.16
CA GLY A 118 42.64 -26.88 17.69
C GLY A 118 41.23 -27.35 17.32
N GLY A 119 40.46 -26.50 16.65
CA GLY A 119 39.11 -26.81 16.22
C GLY A 119 38.21 -27.09 17.41
N TYR A 120 37.48 -28.20 17.33
CA TYR A 120 36.69 -28.75 18.43
C TYR A 120 37.30 -30.06 18.94
N GLY A 121 38.64 -30.16 18.94
CA GLY A 121 39.39 -31.41 19.06
C GLY A 121 39.96 -31.74 20.45
N SER A 122 39.83 -30.85 21.43
CA SER A 122 40.30 -31.04 22.81
C SER A 122 39.32 -31.94 23.59
N GLU A 123 38.82 -31.50 24.75
CA GLU A 123 37.93 -32.32 25.58
C GLU A 123 36.51 -32.46 25.01
N ARG A 124 35.75 -33.43 25.53
CA ARG A 124 34.35 -33.63 25.13
C ARG A 124 33.44 -34.14 26.25
N ASN A 125 32.15 -33.88 26.12
CA ASN A 125 31.09 -34.46 26.97
C ASN A 125 31.28 -34.15 28.45
N ILE A 126 31.38 -32.85 28.77
CA ILE A 126 31.54 -32.38 30.14
C ILE A 126 30.20 -31.84 30.64
N VAL A 127 29.76 -32.34 31.80
CA VAL A 127 28.60 -31.84 32.55
C VAL A 127 29.08 -31.16 33.84
N ILE A 128 28.62 -29.95 34.11
CA ILE A 128 28.75 -29.27 35.40
C ILE A 128 27.35 -29.00 35.92
N GLU A 129 27.02 -29.57 37.07
CA GLU A 129 25.67 -29.52 37.61
C GLU A 129 25.66 -29.16 39.09
N GLY A 130 24.73 -28.28 39.47
CA GLY A 130 24.41 -28.02 40.86
C GLY A 130 25.38 -27.07 41.58
N GLY A 131 25.02 -26.75 42.82
CA GLY A 131 25.84 -25.99 43.76
C GLY A 131 26.18 -24.56 43.34
N CYS A 132 27.15 -23.99 44.05
CA CYS A 132 27.58 -22.60 43.89
C CYS A 132 29.09 -22.50 43.59
N TRP A 133 29.44 -21.66 42.62
CA TRP A 133 30.80 -21.26 42.30
C TRP A 133 31.01 -19.79 42.66
N ASP A 134 31.73 -19.55 43.75
CA ASP A 134 31.99 -18.21 44.28
C ASP A 134 33.41 -17.74 43.90
N GLY A 135 33.48 -16.75 43.02
CA GLY A 135 34.74 -16.16 42.56
C GLY A 135 35.47 -15.32 43.62
N ASN A 136 34.78 -14.95 44.70
CA ASN A 136 35.34 -14.36 45.93
C ASN A 136 36.50 -13.36 45.68
N PRO A 137 36.26 -12.26 44.94
CA PRO A 137 37.30 -11.31 44.58
C PRO A 137 37.83 -10.59 45.83
N SER A 138 39.14 -10.43 45.86
CA SER A 138 39.88 -9.63 46.84
C SER A 138 40.36 -8.31 46.23
N PRO A 139 40.79 -7.32 47.03
CA PRO A 139 41.41 -6.09 46.50
C PRO A 139 42.68 -6.34 45.65
N THR A 140 43.31 -7.50 45.77
CA THR A 140 44.49 -7.92 44.99
C THR A 140 44.13 -8.75 43.76
N SER A 141 42.86 -9.09 43.57
CA SER A 141 42.42 -9.91 42.44
C SER A 141 42.68 -9.21 41.11
N ARG A 142 43.28 -9.95 40.18
CA ARG A 142 43.35 -9.56 38.76
C ARG A 142 42.06 -9.95 38.05
N PRO A 143 41.71 -9.32 36.91
CA PRO A 143 40.57 -9.77 36.11
C PRO A 143 40.62 -11.27 35.85
N PHE A 144 39.50 -11.96 36.06
CA PHE A 144 39.43 -13.41 35.89
C PHE A 144 38.05 -13.83 35.41
N SER A 145 37.99 -15.02 34.81
CA SER A 145 36.73 -15.68 34.52
C SER A 145 36.47 -16.78 35.54
N ASN A 146 35.23 -17.01 36.00
CA ASN A 146 35.00 -18.08 36.99
C ASN A 146 35.26 -19.46 36.35
N MET A 147 34.73 -19.67 35.14
CA MET A 147 34.95 -20.88 34.34
C MET A 147 35.46 -20.52 32.94
N ARG A 148 36.37 -21.31 32.36
CA ARG A 148 36.84 -21.13 30.98
C ARG A 148 36.83 -22.46 30.21
N PHE A 149 36.29 -22.46 28.99
CA PHE A 149 36.25 -23.64 28.14
C PHE A 149 36.66 -23.31 26.71
N GLY A 150 37.46 -24.18 26.09
CA GLY A 150 37.82 -23.97 24.70
C GLY A 150 38.32 -25.18 23.94
N HIS A 151 38.18 -25.10 22.61
CA HIS A 151 38.49 -26.17 21.65
C HIS A 151 37.77 -27.51 21.93
N MET A 152 36.61 -27.49 22.58
CA MET A 152 35.95 -28.71 23.06
C MET A 152 34.58 -28.97 22.41
N LYS A 153 34.00 -30.16 22.67
CA LYS A 153 32.63 -30.51 22.25
C LYS A 153 31.73 -30.86 23.43
N ASN A 154 30.44 -30.56 23.32
CA ASN A 154 29.41 -30.99 24.27
C ASN A 154 29.71 -30.55 25.71
N LEU A 155 29.49 -29.27 25.98
CA LEU A 155 29.54 -28.67 27.32
C LEU A 155 28.12 -28.44 27.83
N TRP A 156 27.76 -29.04 28.97
CA TRP A 156 26.48 -28.82 29.62
C TRP A 156 26.67 -28.27 31.03
N ILE A 157 26.23 -27.03 31.26
CA ILE A 157 26.19 -26.41 32.59
C ILE A 157 24.73 -26.27 33.00
N LYS A 158 24.33 -26.84 34.14
CA LYS A 158 22.92 -26.81 34.56
C LYS A 158 22.71 -26.68 36.06
N ASN A 159 21.68 -25.95 36.48
CA ASN A 159 21.34 -25.77 37.90
C ASN A 159 22.50 -25.21 38.74
N VAL A 160 23.33 -24.32 38.19
CA VAL A 160 24.51 -23.78 38.87
C VAL A 160 24.29 -22.31 39.26
N GLU A 161 24.61 -21.94 40.50
CA GLU A 161 24.81 -20.53 40.88
C GLU A 161 26.28 -20.15 40.63
N ILE A 162 26.54 -19.13 39.81
CA ILE A 162 27.89 -18.60 39.56
C ILE A 162 27.91 -17.14 39.96
N LYS A 163 28.76 -16.79 40.93
CA LYS A 163 28.77 -15.43 41.48
C LYS A 163 30.15 -14.82 41.72
N ASN A 164 30.12 -13.51 41.93
CA ASN A 164 31.25 -12.69 42.37
C ASN A 164 32.44 -12.76 41.40
N ASN A 165 32.26 -12.14 40.24
CA ASN A 165 33.32 -11.93 39.26
C ASN A 165 34.02 -10.56 39.46
N TYR A 166 35.27 -10.44 39.01
CA TYR A 166 35.96 -9.16 38.91
C TYR A 166 36.50 -8.93 37.48
N ASN A 167 35.97 -7.90 36.80
CA ASN A 167 36.44 -7.41 35.49
C ASN A 167 36.59 -8.48 34.37
N GLY A 168 35.98 -9.65 34.48
CA GLY A 168 36.06 -10.77 33.53
C GLY A 168 34.69 -11.41 33.28
N HIS A 169 34.67 -12.73 33.04
CA HIS A 169 33.44 -13.45 32.64
C HIS A 169 33.03 -14.48 33.69
N HIS A 170 31.75 -14.66 33.97
CA HIS A 170 31.35 -15.80 34.81
C HIS A 170 31.68 -17.12 34.11
N VAL A 171 31.38 -17.22 32.81
CA VAL A 171 31.74 -18.36 31.95
C VAL A 171 32.26 -17.83 30.62
N GLU A 172 33.49 -18.19 30.28
CA GLU A 172 34.14 -17.82 29.02
C GLU A 172 34.28 -19.04 28.13
N ILE A 173 33.75 -18.99 26.91
CA ILE A 173 33.73 -20.15 26.00
C ILE A 173 34.28 -19.73 24.65
N GLY A 174 35.35 -20.38 24.19
CA GLY A 174 35.97 -20.12 22.89
C GLY A 174 36.00 -21.38 22.01
N GLY A 175 35.53 -21.33 20.76
CA GLY A 175 35.67 -22.46 19.85
C GLY A 175 35.09 -23.79 20.37
N VAL A 176 33.87 -23.74 20.92
CA VAL A 176 33.16 -24.94 21.44
C VAL A 176 31.95 -25.26 20.59
N LYS A 177 31.75 -26.55 20.29
CA LYS A 177 30.58 -27.04 19.55
C LYS A 177 29.66 -27.86 20.44
N GLY A 178 28.38 -27.52 20.48
CA GLY A 178 27.41 -28.18 21.33
C GLY A 178 27.51 -27.66 22.77
N ILE A 179 26.77 -26.60 23.06
CA ILE A 179 26.76 -25.92 24.36
C ILE A 179 25.32 -25.92 24.88
N THR A 180 25.11 -26.37 26.11
CA THR A 180 23.84 -26.18 26.82
C THR A 180 24.13 -25.50 28.14
N ILE A 181 23.53 -24.33 28.38
CA ILE A 181 23.55 -23.66 29.68
C ILE A 181 22.10 -23.41 30.08
N GLU A 182 21.65 -24.10 31.12
CA GLU A 182 20.24 -24.04 31.54
C GLU A 182 20.05 -23.91 33.05
N ASP A 183 18.97 -23.24 33.45
CA ASP A 183 18.53 -23.17 34.84
C ASP A 183 19.63 -22.68 35.82
N CYS A 184 20.58 -21.86 35.35
CA CYS A 184 21.66 -21.30 36.14
C CYS A 184 21.35 -19.87 36.63
N ASP A 185 21.98 -19.44 37.72
CA ASP A 185 21.86 -18.08 38.27
C ASP A 185 23.22 -17.37 38.25
N PHE A 186 23.29 -16.23 37.55
CA PHE A 186 24.49 -15.42 37.34
C PHE A 186 24.33 -14.05 37.99
N HIS A 187 25.17 -13.75 38.98
CA HIS A 187 25.13 -12.46 39.67
C HIS A 187 26.47 -12.10 40.32
N GLY A 188 26.55 -10.91 40.92
CA GLY A 188 27.77 -10.44 41.58
C GLY A 188 28.89 -10.11 40.59
N TYR A 189 29.02 -8.82 40.27
CA TYR A 189 30.08 -8.29 39.42
C TYR A 189 30.76 -7.11 40.11
N THR A 190 32.08 -7.10 40.12
CA THR A 190 32.88 -6.00 40.66
C THR A 190 33.83 -5.48 39.58
N GLY A 191 34.05 -4.17 39.58
CA GLY A 191 34.86 -3.49 38.56
C GLY A 191 34.00 -2.71 37.55
N THR A 192 34.63 -2.30 36.44
CA THR A 192 34.04 -1.35 35.48
C THR A 192 34.09 -1.83 34.03
N PHE A 193 34.78 -2.95 33.75
CA PHE A 193 34.89 -3.49 32.40
C PHE A 193 33.54 -4.09 31.98
N GLN A 194 33.09 -3.77 30.77
CA GLN A 194 31.82 -4.29 30.28
C GLN A 194 32.01 -5.71 29.72
N LYS A 195 31.90 -6.70 30.59
CA LYS A 195 32.09 -8.12 30.24
C LYS A 195 30.78 -8.90 30.40
N GLU A 196 30.53 -9.81 29.48
CA GLU A 196 29.38 -10.72 29.49
C GLU A 196 29.53 -11.75 30.62
N ALA A 197 28.44 -12.08 31.29
CA ALA A 197 28.41 -13.20 32.22
C ALA A 197 28.73 -14.51 31.50
N ILE A 198 28.14 -14.73 30.32
CA ILE A 198 28.46 -15.82 29.41
C ILE A 198 29.04 -15.23 28.12
N GLN A 199 30.31 -15.51 27.85
CA GLN A 199 30.95 -15.17 26.58
C GLN A 199 30.98 -16.38 25.64
N LEU A 200 30.54 -16.20 24.39
CA LEU A 200 30.67 -17.15 23.30
C LEU A 200 31.59 -16.57 22.23
N ASP A 201 32.82 -17.05 22.13
CA ASP A 201 33.87 -16.43 21.31
C ASP A 201 34.56 -17.38 20.33
N THR A 202 35.34 -16.77 19.45
CA THR A 202 36.27 -17.41 18.52
C THR A 202 37.62 -17.56 19.18
N ILE A 203 38.36 -18.63 18.88
CA ILE A 203 39.77 -18.74 19.27
C ILE A 203 40.64 -18.21 18.12
N SER A 204 40.66 -16.88 17.95
CA SER A 204 41.31 -16.22 16.83
C SER A 204 42.73 -15.72 17.12
N ASN A 205 43.02 -15.29 18.34
CA ASN A 205 44.33 -14.77 18.76
C ASN A 205 44.44 -14.67 20.29
N SER A 206 45.64 -14.33 20.79
CA SER A 206 45.94 -14.20 22.21
C SER A 206 45.23 -13.04 22.92
N ASP A 207 44.74 -12.03 22.19
CA ASP A 207 44.00 -10.92 22.79
C ASP A 207 42.54 -11.29 23.06
N VAL A 208 41.97 -12.15 22.21
CA VAL A 208 40.58 -12.63 22.33
C VAL A 208 40.47 -13.75 23.35
N PHE A 209 41.29 -14.80 23.24
CA PHE A 209 41.16 -15.99 24.10
C PHE A 209 42.54 -16.54 24.52
N PRO A 210 43.27 -15.87 25.44
CA PRO A 210 44.64 -16.23 25.78
C PRO A 210 44.79 -17.61 26.42
N ALA A 211 45.94 -18.25 26.15
CA ALA A 211 46.39 -19.54 26.67
C ALA A 211 45.56 -20.76 26.19
N TYR A 212 45.04 -20.70 24.97
CA TYR A 212 44.27 -21.75 24.29
C TYR A 212 44.75 -21.92 22.85
N GLU A 213 46.06 -21.91 22.64
CA GLU A 213 46.65 -22.23 21.35
C GLU A 213 46.26 -23.66 20.91
N PRO A 214 46.11 -23.92 19.59
CA PRO A 214 46.39 -23.02 18.47
C PRO A 214 45.28 -22.00 18.21
N PHE A 215 45.66 -20.76 17.86
CA PHE A 215 44.72 -19.77 17.36
C PHE A 215 44.38 -20.07 15.89
N ASP A 216 43.17 -20.54 15.63
CA ASP A 216 42.75 -21.10 14.35
C ASP A 216 41.39 -20.60 13.83
N ASP A 217 40.90 -19.52 14.44
CA ASP A 217 39.60 -18.88 14.13
C ASP A 217 38.37 -19.76 14.39
N THR A 218 38.48 -20.84 15.19
CA THR A 218 37.33 -21.69 15.48
C THR A 218 36.25 -20.94 16.27
N PRO A 219 35.02 -20.78 15.73
CA PRO A 219 33.92 -20.12 16.45
C PRO A 219 33.18 -21.07 17.39
N CYS A 220 32.41 -20.53 18.32
CA CYS A 220 31.36 -21.31 18.97
C CYS A 220 30.22 -21.65 17.98
N ASP A 221 29.70 -22.89 18.04
CA ASP A 221 28.59 -23.38 17.22
C ASP A 221 27.63 -24.25 18.05
N ASN A 222 26.35 -24.23 17.70
CA ASN A 222 25.31 -25.06 18.31
C ASN A 222 25.15 -24.83 19.83
N ALA A 223 24.65 -23.66 20.21
CA ALA A 223 24.47 -23.27 21.61
C ALA A 223 22.98 -23.11 21.99
N VAL A 224 22.61 -23.66 23.14
CA VAL A 224 21.30 -23.53 23.79
C VAL A 224 21.48 -22.89 25.16
N ILE A 225 21.03 -21.65 25.31
CA ILE A 225 21.08 -20.88 26.55
C ILE A 225 19.65 -20.64 26.98
N LYS A 226 19.15 -21.35 28.00
CA LYS A 226 17.73 -21.28 28.36
C LYS A 226 17.44 -21.24 29.85
N ASN A 227 16.35 -20.59 30.22
CA ASN A 227 15.86 -20.54 31.61
C ASN A 227 16.88 -20.03 32.65
N ASN A 228 17.92 -19.33 32.23
CA ASN A 228 18.91 -18.78 33.16
C ASN A 228 18.46 -17.44 33.71
N LYS A 229 18.98 -17.09 34.88
CA LYS A 229 18.76 -15.81 35.53
C LYS A 229 20.07 -15.03 35.54
N PHE A 230 20.02 -13.78 35.08
CA PHE A 230 21.12 -12.83 35.08
C PHE A 230 20.65 -11.59 35.84
N HIS A 231 21.34 -11.22 36.91
CA HIS A 231 20.93 -10.03 37.65
C HIS A 231 22.06 -9.27 38.34
N ASP A 232 21.90 -7.95 38.38
CA ASP A 232 22.87 -7.02 38.96
C ASP A 232 24.26 -7.10 38.28
N LEU A 233 24.24 -7.25 36.95
CA LEU A 233 25.42 -7.38 36.10
C LEU A 233 25.53 -6.22 35.10
N ILE A 234 26.68 -6.12 34.42
CA ILE A 234 26.87 -5.17 33.33
C ILE A 234 26.34 -5.75 32.01
N ARG A 235 26.76 -6.97 31.63
CA ARG A 235 26.25 -7.68 30.45
C ARG A 235 25.89 -9.12 30.78
N GLY A 236 24.89 -9.67 30.09
CA GLY A 236 24.38 -11.02 30.34
C GLY A 236 25.08 -12.06 29.47
N LEU A 237 24.77 -12.08 28.18
CA LEU A 237 25.21 -13.10 27.24
C LEU A 237 25.73 -12.48 25.94
N GLY A 238 26.76 -13.06 25.34
CA GLY A 238 27.14 -12.71 23.98
C GLY A 238 28.63 -12.76 23.72
N SER A 239 29.10 -11.82 22.91
CA SER A 239 30.52 -11.55 22.74
C SER A 239 30.78 -10.06 22.49
N HIS A 240 31.98 -9.63 22.84
CA HIS A 240 32.54 -8.32 22.49
C HIS A 240 33.76 -8.44 21.58
N SER A 241 33.92 -9.59 20.93
CA SER A 241 34.98 -9.86 19.94
C SER A 241 34.42 -10.70 18.79
N ALA A 242 34.93 -10.45 17.60
CA ALA A 242 34.64 -11.23 16.41
C ALA A 242 35.87 -11.29 15.49
N CYS A 243 35.98 -12.38 14.75
CA CYS A 243 36.92 -12.52 13.66
C CYS A 243 36.20 -12.26 12.32
N LEU A 244 36.78 -11.46 11.43
CA LEU A 244 36.11 -11.07 10.18
C LEU A 244 35.85 -12.27 9.25
N GLY A 245 34.62 -12.39 8.74
CA GLY A 245 34.23 -13.53 7.89
C GLY A 245 34.10 -14.84 8.66
N VAL A 246 34.17 -14.81 9.99
CA VAL A 246 33.93 -15.95 10.88
C VAL A 246 32.71 -15.62 11.72
N TYR A 247 31.77 -16.57 11.77
CA TYR A 247 30.47 -16.37 12.40
C TYR A 247 30.21 -17.41 13.47
N TYR A 248 29.65 -16.96 14.60
CA TYR A 248 29.02 -17.83 15.57
C TYR A 248 27.69 -18.31 14.99
N THR A 249 27.46 -19.62 14.97
CA THR A 249 26.28 -20.17 14.31
C THR A 249 25.40 -21.01 15.23
N ASN A 250 24.11 -21.04 14.91
CA ASN A 250 23.12 -21.90 15.55
C ASN A 250 23.01 -21.65 17.06
N THR A 251 22.42 -20.52 17.46
CA THR A 251 22.24 -20.16 18.87
C THR A 251 20.76 -20.00 19.22
N LEU A 252 20.28 -20.75 20.22
CA LEU A 252 18.97 -20.57 20.85
C LEU A 252 19.14 -19.88 22.20
N ILE A 253 18.46 -18.75 22.39
CA ILE A 253 18.43 -18.00 23.64
C ILE A 253 16.96 -17.90 24.08
N SER A 254 16.53 -18.78 24.98
CA SER A 254 15.09 -18.96 25.27
C SER A 254 14.74 -18.93 26.75
N GLY A 255 13.71 -18.17 27.14
CA GLY A 255 13.18 -18.25 28.51
C GLY A 255 14.09 -17.67 29.60
N ASN A 256 15.15 -16.96 29.23
CA ASN A 256 16.08 -16.37 30.20
C ASN A 256 15.50 -15.08 30.81
N SER A 257 15.99 -14.76 31.99
CA SER A 257 15.57 -13.62 32.80
C SER A 257 16.76 -12.69 33.06
N PHE A 258 16.65 -11.42 32.66
CA PHE A 258 17.67 -10.39 32.85
C PHE A 258 17.09 -9.25 33.70
N TYR A 259 17.67 -8.98 34.87
CA TYR A 259 17.17 -7.99 35.82
C TYR A 259 18.26 -7.02 36.26
N ASN A 260 17.92 -5.73 36.33
CA ASN A 260 18.80 -4.68 36.87
C ASN A 260 20.19 -4.69 36.19
N MET A 261 20.19 -4.78 34.86
CA MET A 261 21.42 -4.78 34.08
C MET A 261 21.85 -3.35 33.80
N SER A 262 23.05 -2.97 34.22
CA SER A 262 23.55 -1.61 33.98
C SER A 262 23.95 -1.37 32.53
N GLY A 263 24.25 -2.44 31.77
CA GLY A 263 24.59 -2.42 30.35
C GLY A 263 23.61 -3.20 29.47
N THR A 264 24.14 -3.92 28.49
CA THR A 264 23.35 -4.68 27.49
C THR A 264 23.11 -6.12 27.92
N ALA A 265 21.86 -6.59 27.90
CA ALA A 265 21.53 -7.96 28.28
C ALA A 265 22.12 -9.01 27.31
N ILE A 266 21.97 -8.81 26.00
CA ILE A 266 22.46 -9.73 24.96
C ILE A 266 23.26 -8.96 23.89
N VAL A 267 24.51 -9.36 23.63
CA VAL A 267 25.40 -8.76 22.61
C VAL A 267 25.82 -9.80 21.57
N LEU A 268 25.28 -9.73 20.36
CA LEU A 268 25.54 -10.68 19.29
C LEU A 268 26.32 -10.03 18.15
N ILE A 269 27.64 -10.05 18.26
CA ILE A 269 28.57 -9.65 17.21
C ILE A 269 28.89 -10.85 16.30
N ASN A 270 28.75 -10.74 14.97
CA ASN A 270 28.96 -11.84 14.00
C ASN A 270 28.21 -13.15 14.31
N HIS A 271 27.04 -13.09 14.92
CA HIS A 271 26.18 -14.26 15.06
C HIS A 271 25.25 -14.44 13.85
N LYS A 272 24.92 -15.68 13.50
CA LYS A 272 23.87 -16.01 12.52
C LYS A 272 23.14 -17.29 12.90
N LYS A 273 21.96 -17.49 12.30
CA LYS A 273 21.05 -18.60 12.58
C LYS A 273 20.70 -18.61 14.06
N CYS A 274 20.09 -17.54 14.54
CA CYS A 274 19.72 -17.39 15.95
C CYS A 274 18.21 -17.38 16.15
N ILE A 275 17.76 -17.87 17.32
CA ILE A 275 16.43 -17.60 17.87
C ILE A 275 16.61 -17.00 19.27
N ILE A 276 16.06 -15.82 19.49
CA ILE A 276 16.00 -15.15 20.80
C ILE A 276 14.53 -15.03 21.18
N GLU A 277 14.06 -15.87 22.10
CA GLU A 277 12.63 -15.98 22.38
C GLU A 277 12.24 -16.12 23.84
N ASN A 278 11.04 -15.64 24.17
CA ASN A 278 10.43 -15.83 25.49
C ASN A 278 11.31 -15.31 26.65
N ASN A 279 12.26 -14.40 26.39
CA ASN A 279 13.12 -13.85 27.43
C ASN A 279 12.43 -12.67 28.12
N THR A 280 12.66 -12.53 29.42
CA THR A 280 12.20 -11.40 30.22
C THR A 280 13.39 -10.51 30.54
N MET A 281 13.34 -9.24 30.14
CA MET A 281 14.42 -8.27 30.38
C MET A 281 13.83 -7.04 31.07
N LYS A 282 14.11 -6.84 32.36
CA LYS A 282 13.52 -5.74 33.14
C LYS A 282 14.59 -4.86 33.76
N ASN A 283 14.41 -3.55 33.61
CA ASN A 283 15.35 -2.53 34.07
C ASN A 283 16.76 -2.78 33.53
N VAL A 284 16.87 -2.99 32.21
CA VAL A 284 18.15 -3.17 31.52
C VAL A 284 18.54 -1.89 30.77
N GLY A 285 19.84 -1.58 30.67
CA GLY A 285 20.33 -0.45 29.89
C GLY A 285 19.98 -0.61 28.40
N CYS A 286 20.42 -1.71 27.80
CA CYS A 286 19.98 -2.15 26.48
C CYS A 286 19.58 -3.63 26.52
N ALA A 287 18.68 -4.06 25.63
CA ALA A 287 18.24 -5.45 25.61
C ALA A 287 19.07 -6.32 24.65
N ILE A 288 19.00 -6.06 23.34
CA ILE A 288 19.65 -6.88 22.31
C ILE A 288 20.43 -5.97 21.37
N ASP A 289 21.74 -6.21 21.23
CA ASP A 289 22.63 -5.54 20.30
C ASP A 289 23.20 -6.56 19.30
N PHE A 290 22.70 -6.56 18.07
CA PHE A 290 23.08 -7.50 17.01
C PHE A 290 23.84 -6.76 15.91
N LYS A 291 25.04 -7.21 15.54
CA LYS A 291 25.89 -6.43 14.63
C LYS A 291 26.93 -7.22 13.85
N TYR A 292 27.18 -6.80 12.62
CA TYR A 292 28.27 -7.28 11.76
C TYR A 292 29.40 -6.28 11.58
N MET A 293 29.25 -5.07 12.13
CA MET A 293 30.30 -4.07 12.23
C MET A 293 30.02 -3.14 13.41
N THR A 294 30.93 -2.22 13.73
CA THR A 294 30.67 -1.15 14.70
C THR A 294 30.99 0.23 14.11
N ASP A 295 30.63 1.29 14.82
CA ASP A 295 31.00 2.67 14.44
C ASP A 295 32.52 2.84 14.29
N TYR A 296 33.30 2.16 15.13
CA TYR A 296 34.76 2.16 15.10
C TYR A 296 35.28 0.84 14.57
N GLU A 297 35.69 0.80 13.30
CA GLU A 297 36.09 -0.43 12.59
C GLU A 297 37.13 -1.29 13.34
N ASN A 298 38.10 -0.68 14.04
CA ASN A 298 39.12 -1.37 14.85
C ASN A 298 38.63 -1.90 16.20
N ALA A 299 37.41 -1.58 16.61
CA ALA A 299 36.87 -2.02 17.88
C ALA A 299 36.13 -3.34 17.69
N ASN A 300 36.63 -4.40 18.35
CA ASN A 300 36.00 -5.72 18.47
C ASN A 300 36.04 -6.62 17.22
N PHE A 301 36.58 -6.16 16.08
CA PHE A 301 36.78 -6.98 14.89
C PHE A 301 38.26 -7.25 14.66
N HIS A 302 38.63 -8.52 14.62
CA HIS A 302 40.00 -8.99 14.48
C HIS A 302 40.27 -9.55 13.08
N VAL A 303 41.53 -9.45 12.67
CA VAL A 303 42.03 -10.02 11.42
C VAL A 303 42.03 -11.56 11.52
N PRO A 304 41.50 -12.28 10.53
CA PRO A 304 41.59 -13.74 10.50
C PRO A 304 43.04 -14.22 10.42
N ASN A 305 43.32 -15.41 10.96
CA ASN A 305 44.64 -16.03 10.88
C ASN A 305 45.09 -16.27 9.44
N SER A 306 44.15 -16.48 8.51
CA SER A 306 44.42 -16.59 7.07
C SER A 306 44.68 -15.24 6.37
N GLY A 307 44.62 -14.12 7.09
CA GLY A 307 44.58 -12.78 6.52
C GLY A 307 43.33 -12.51 5.67
N TYR A 308 43.38 -11.47 4.83
CA TYR A 308 42.26 -11.01 4.01
C TYR A 308 42.11 -11.72 2.65
N ALA A 309 43.00 -12.66 2.31
CA ALA A 309 42.86 -13.45 1.09
C ALA A 309 41.48 -14.16 1.08
N GLY A 310 40.72 -14.00 0.00
CA GLY A 310 39.37 -14.56 -0.13
C GLY A 310 38.31 -14.04 0.87
N ILE A 311 38.57 -12.93 1.58
CA ILE A 311 37.65 -12.45 2.63
C ILE A 311 36.23 -12.19 2.12
N LYS A 312 36.07 -11.66 0.90
CA LYS A 312 34.75 -11.36 0.33
C LYS A 312 33.87 -12.59 0.14
N ASP A 313 34.47 -13.77 -0.05
CA ASP A 313 33.75 -15.04 -0.19
C ASP A 313 33.32 -15.61 1.18
N ARG A 314 33.96 -15.14 2.26
CA ARG A 314 33.65 -15.53 3.65
C ARG A 314 32.66 -14.59 4.33
N LEU A 315 32.51 -13.36 3.84
CA LEU A 315 31.52 -12.41 4.34
C LEU A 315 30.13 -12.84 3.90
N ASP A 316 29.22 -12.95 4.87
CA ASP A 316 27.84 -13.38 4.66
C ASP A 316 26.90 -12.42 5.37
N ASP A 317 26.08 -11.72 4.59
CA ASP A 317 25.10 -10.77 5.10
C ASP A 317 23.83 -11.44 5.66
N ASN A 318 23.59 -12.73 5.36
CA ASN A 318 22.38 -13.42 5.78
C ASN A 318 22.48 -13.92 7.23
N ALA A 319 21.92 -13.13 8.15
CA ALA A 319 21.81 -13.48 9.55
C ALA A 319 20.86 -14.65 9.80
N ASN A 320 19.78 -14.81 9.04
CA ASN A 320 18.72 -15.81 9.29
C ASN A 320 18.34 -15.89 10.78
N THR A 321 17.90 -14.77 11.36
CA THR A 321 17.69 -14.63 12.82
C THR A 321 16.25 -14.24 13.16
N ILE A 322 15.72 -14.79 14.25
CA ILE A 322 14.38 -14.47 14.77
C ILE A 322 14.49 -13.97 16.22
N ILE A 323 13.92 -12.81 16.49
CA ILE A 323 13.76 -12.20 17.81
C ILE A 323 12.25 -12.14 18.08
N ARG A 324 11.74 -12.98 18.97
CA ARG A 324 10.28 -13.07 19.19
C ARG A 324 9.82 -13.26 20.62
N ASN A 325 8.60 -12.83 20.93
CA ASN A 325 7.96 -13.09 22.23
C ASN A 325 8.80 -12.66 23.45
N ASN A 326 9.66 -11.65 23.32
CA ASN A 326 10.43 -11.15 24.46
C ASN A 326 9.65 -10.04 25.17
N ASP A 327 9.73 -10.01 26.49
CA ASP A 327 9.16 -8.96 27.33
C ASP A 327 10.28 -8.05 27.84
N ILE A 328 10.40 -6.87 27.24
CA ILE A 328 11.55 -5.97 27.37
C ILE A 328 11.12 -4.66 28.04
N THR A 329 11.84 -4.26 29.08
CA THR A 329 11.75 -2.95 29.71
C THR A 329 13.16 -2.36 29.82
N VAL A 330 13.45 -1.38 28.95
CA VAL A 330 14.75 -0.69 28.94
C VAL A 330 14.68 0.66 29.62
N VAL A 331 15.75 1.01 30.32
CA VAL A 331 15.86 2.18 31.19
C VAL A 331 17.17 2.92 30.93
N GLY A 332 17.20 4.23 31.15
CA GLY A 332 18.46 4.98 31.11
C GLY A 332 19.40 4.54 32.24
N THR A 333 20.65 4.23 31.91
CA THR A 333 21.69 3.83 32.87
C THR A 333 22.94 4.71 32.72
N TYR A 334 23.91 4.55 33.63
CA TYR A 334 25.20 5.23 33.51
C TYR A 334 25.92 4.90 32.18
N TYR A 335 25.93 3.62 31.78
CA TYR A 335 26.56 3.18 30.53
C TYR A 335 25.74 3.51 29.28
N TYR A 336 24.41 3.54 29.40
CA TYR A 336 23.49 3.78 28.30
C TYR A 336 22.46 4.85 28.68
N PRO A 337 22.86 6.13 28.73
CA PRO A 337 21.92 7.21 28.96
C PRO A 337 20.96 7.38 27.78
N GLN A 338 21.26 6.86 26.60
CA GLN A 338 20.36 6.86 25.44
C GLN A 338 20.05 5.42 25.01
N PRO A 339 19.24 4.69 25.82
CA PRO A 339 19.08 3.26 25.67
C PRO A 339 18.32 2.88 24.40
N TYR A 340 18.45 1.62 24.02
CA TYR A 340 17.63 1.00 22.99
C TYR A 340 17.23 -0.41 23.41
N ALA A 341 16.04 -0.86 23.00
CA ALA A 341 15.64 -2.24 23.23
C ALA A 341 16.35 -3.20 22.27
N ILE A 342 16.23 -2.97 20.96
CA ILE A 342 16.84 -3.84 19.94
C ILE A 342 17.62 -2.98 18.95
N GLN A 343 18.87 -3.33 18.70
CA GLN A 343 19.69 -2.75 17.65
C GLN A 343 20.12 -3.84 16.67
N ILE A 344 19.97 -3.56 15.37
CA ILE A 344 20.60 -4.33 14.29
C ILE A 344 21.51 -3.37 13.52
N PHE A 345 22.80 -3.67 13.48
CA PHE A 345 23.81 -2.75 12.98
C PHE A 345 24.71 -3.40 11.92
N GLY A 346 24.68 -2.83 10.73
CA GLY A 346 25.67 -3.01 9.67
C GLY A 346 26.41 -1.71 9.39
N LYS A 347 27.42 -1.77 8.51
CA LYS A 347 28.15 -0.59 8.06
C LYS A 347 28.90 -0.83 6.75
N LYS A 348 28.78 0.10 5.82
CA LYS A 348 29.62 0.22 4.64
C LYS A 348 30.94 0.89 5.00
N LEU A 349 32.05 0.18 4.78
CA LEU A 349 33.39 0.73 4.87
C LEU A 349 33.88 1.11 3.46
N GLU A 350 34.39 2.33 3.34
CA GLU A 350 35.00 2.86 2.12
C GLU A 350 36.34 3.52 2.50
N LYS A 351 37.42 3.21 1.78
CA LYS A 351 38.77 3.69 2.05
C LYS A 351 39.22 3.42 3.50
N SER A 352 38.81 2.27 4.04
CA SER A 352 39.21 1.86 5.39
C SER A 352 40.70 1.50 5.41
N TYR A 353 41.38 1.89 6.48
CA TYR A 353 42.80 1.60 6.70
C TYR A 353 43.02 0.34 7.54
N SER A 354 41.96 -0.18 8.17
CA SER A 354 42.03 -1.31 9.09
C SER A 354 41.47 -2.61 8.51
N HIS A 355 40.36 -2.51 7.81
CA HIS A 355 39.57 -3.63 7.31
C HIS A 355 39.24 -3.45 5.82
N PRO A 356 38.93 -4.53 5.08
CA PRO A 356 38.60 -4.45 3.66
C PRO A 356 37.36 -3.58 3.38
N ASP A 357 37.44 -2.78 2.33
CA ASP A 357 36.29 -2.05 1.78
C ASP A 357 35.19 -3.03 1.34
N TYR A 358 34.07 -2.98 2.06
CA TYR A 358 32.93 -3.85 1.87
C TYR A 358 31.69 -3.28 2.58
N ASN A 359 30.49 -3.71 2.19
CA ASN A 359 29.29 -3.44 2.97
C ASN A 359 29.02 -4.59 3.95
N TYR A 360 29.35 -4.40 5.22
CA TYR A 360 29.08 -5.32 6.32
C TYR A 360 27.62 -5.18 6.77
N THR A 361 26.70 -5.30 5.83
CA THR A 361 25.26 -5.16 6.07
C THR A 361 24.71 -6.42 6.74
N VAL A 362 23.67 -6.25 7.55
CA VAL A 362 22.92 -7.36 8.13
C VAL A 362 21.63 -7.55 7.34
N LYS A 363 21.33 -8.79 6.94
CA LYS A 363 20.10 -9.19 6.28
C LYS A 363 19.37 -10.34 6.95
N GLY A 364 18.06 -10.42 6.76
CA GLY A 364 17.28 -11.60 7.13
C GLY A 364 17.05 -11.72 8.64
N VAL A 365 16.50 -10.66 9.25
CA VAL A 365 16.11 -10.67 10.68
C VAL A 365 14.61 -10.42 10.83
N LYS A 366 13.95 -11.23 11.64
CA LYS A 366 12.56 -11.03 12.09
C LYS A 366 12.54 -10.54 13.53
N ILE A 367 11.83 -9.45 13.79
CA ILE A 367 11.53 -8.91 15.13
C ILE A 367 10.01 -8.95 15.29
N VAL A 368 9.49 -9.99 15.93
CA VAL A 368 8.04 -10.25 15.94
C VAL A 368 7.46 -10.53 17.32
N ASP A 369 6.24 -10.09 17.58
CA ASP A 369 5.49 -10.46 18.79
C ASP A 369 6.18 -10.09 20.12
N ASN A 370 7.07 -9.10 20.12
CA ASN A 370 7.73 -8.63 21.35
C ASN A 370 6.86 -7.57 22.05
N THR A 371 6.93 -7.56 23.39
CA THR A 371 6.39 -6.47 24.22
C THR A 371 7.55 -5.61 24.68
N ILE A 372 7.56 -4.33 24.31
CA ILE A 372 8.68 -3.41 24.59
C ILE A 372 8.16 -2.16 25.29
N LYS A 373 8.68 -1.89 26.48
CA LYS A 373 8.57 -0.60 27.17
C LYS A 373 9.95 0.05 27.21
N THR A 374 10.11 1.25 26.66
CA THR A 374 11.44 1.87 26.47
C THR A 374 11.51 3.32 26.89
N ALA A 375 12.61 3.70 27.55
CA ALA A 375 13.00 5.08 27.82
C ALA A 375 13.60 5.81 26.60
N GLY A 376 14.09 5.05 25.61
CA GLY A 376 14.78 5.55 24.43
C GLY A 376 14.16 4.99 23.15
N SER A 377 14.99 4.46 22.26
CA SER A 377 14.50 3.78 21.05
C SER A 377 14.02 2.37 21.39
N ALA A 378 13.00 1.88 20.70
CA ALA A 378 12.62 0.47 20.75
C ALA A 378 13.45 -0.32 19.73
N VAL A 379 13.54 0.15 18.49
CA VAL A 379 14.31 -0.52 17.44
C VAL A 379 15.21 0.49 16.72
N ARG A 380 16.51 0.18 16.61
CA ARG A 380 17.46 0.93 15.79
C ARG A 380 18.05 0.03 14.71
N LEU A 381 17.96 0.49 13.47
CA LEU A 381 18.51 -0.18 12.29
C LEU A 381 19.48 0.77 11.59
N THR A 382 20.69 0.30 11.32
CA THR A 382 21.73 1.07 10.62
C THR A 382 22.36 0.22 9.52
N ASP A 383 22.25 0.66 8.26
CA ASP A 383 22.82 -0.01 7.07
C ASP A 383 22.49 -1.52 7.00
N VAL A 384 21.21 -1.82 7.12
CA VAL A 384 20.65 -3.19 7.06
C VAL A 384 19.67 -3.33 5.91
N SER A 385 19.38 -4.59 5.54
CA SER A 385 18.37 -4.88 4.52
C SER A 385 17.53 -6.12 4.83
N GLY A 386 16.32 -6.23 4.30
CA GLY A 386 15.50 -7.44 4.48
C GLY A 386 15.16 -7.72 5.95
N ILE A 387 14.74 -6.67 6.68
CA ILE A 387 14.36 -6.76 8.10
C ILE A 387 12.83 -6.70 8.21
N PHE A 388 12.25 -7.63 8.97
CA PHE A 388 10.81 -7.69 9.21
C PHE A 388 10.49 -7.37 10.66
N ILE A 389 9.71 -6.33 10.91
CA ILE A 389 9.29 -5.88 12.24
C ILE A 389 7.75 -5.98 12.30
N GLY A 390 7.25 -7.06 12.91
CA GLY A 390 5.84 -7.45 12.84
C GLY A 390 5.16 -7.63 14.19
N SER A 391 3.92 -7.17 14.37
CA SER A 391 3.08 -7.59 15.51
C SER A 391 3.64 -7.29 16.91
N ASN A 392 4.52 -6.29 17.07
CA ASN A 392 5.07 -5.93 18.38
C ASN A 392 4.14 -4.93 19.11
N ASP A 393 4.08 -4.99 20.45
CA ASP A 393 3.45 -3.98 21.31
C ASP A 393 4.54 -3.12 21.97
N ILE A 394 4.66 -1.87 21.53
CA ILE A 394 5.76 -0.97 21.87
C ILE A 394 5.22 0.30 22.49
N SER A 395 5.74 0.64 23.67
CA SER A 395 5.36 1.85 24.41
C SER A 395 6.58 2.61 24.93
N TYR A 396 6.49 3.94 24.87
CA TYR A 396 7.47 4.83 25.49
C TYR A 396 7.18 5.01 26.98
N ASP A 397 8.21 4.94 27.83
CA ASP A 397 8.09 5.12 29.28
C ASP A 397 8.33 6.58 29.69
N TYR A 398 7.24 7.36 29.78
CA TYR A 398 7.30 8.77 30.15
C TYR A 398 7.64 9.02 31.62
N ASP A 399 7.35 8.07 32.51
CA ASP A 399 7.38 8.31 33.95
C ASP A 399 8.80 8.32 34.53
N ARG A 400 9.74 7.70 33.82
CA ARG A 400 11.09 7.48 34.34
C ARG A 400 12.16 8.35 33.66
N TYR A 401 11.95 8.81 32.42
CA TYR A 401 13.02 9.42 31.60
C TYR A 401 12.52 10.50 30.62
N ASN A 402 13.44 11.34 30.15
CA ASN A 402 13.14 12.47 29.25
C ASN A 402 14.10 12.57 28.05
N TYR A 403 14.25 11.49 27.27
CA TYR A 403 15.12 11.46 26.09
C TYR A 403 14.37 11.77 24.80
N THR A 404 14.91 12.68 23.99
CA THR A 404 14.39 13.00 22.66
C THR A 404 14.91 12.01 21.62
N MET A 405 14.20 10.89 21.44
CA MET A 405 14.59 9.83 20.50
C MET A 405 13.39 9.32 19.69
N ASP A 406 13.64 8.85 18.47
CA ASP A 406 12.65 8.12 17.70
C ASP A 406 12.41 6.73 18.28
N LEU A 407 11.15 6.27 18.22
CA LEU A 407 10.79 4.95 18.76
C LEU A 407 11.34 3.83 17.87
N MET A 408 11.22 3.98 16.55
CA MET A 408 11.96 3.18 15.57
C MET A 408 12.74 4.10 14.65
N TRP A 409 14.04 3.80 14.48
CA TRP A 409 14.92 4.55 13.60
C TRP A 409 15.57 3.62 12.58
N LEU A 410 15.30 3.89 11.30
CA LEU A 410 15.81 3.18 10.14
C LEU A 410 16.77 4.12 9.41
N SER A 411 18.08 3.93 9.61
CA SER A 411 19.14 4.74 9.00
C SER A 411 19.84 3.96 7.90
N GLU A 412 19.89 4.52 6.69
CA GLU A 412 20.50 3.90 5.50
C GLU A 412 20.04 2.46 5.26
N SER A 413 18.81 2.14 5.68
CA SER A 413 18.26 0.79 5.67
C SER A 413 17.28 0.61 4.53
N SER A 414 17.33 -0.53 3.86
CA SER A 414 16.51 -0.82 2.67
C SER A 414 15.68 -2.08 2.84
N GLN A 415 14.57 -2.21 2.12
CA GLN A 415 13.74 -3.42 2.18
C GLN A 415 13.34 -3.81 3.62
N VAL A 416 13.06 -2.82 4.48
CA VAL A 416 12.54 -3.05 5.83
C VAL A 416 11.02 -2.99 5.80
N THR A 417 10.36 -4.01 6.34
CA THR A 417 8.90 -4.01 6.54
C THR A 417 8.57 -3.83 8.01
N VAL A 418 7.89 -2.73 8.35
CA VAL A 418 7.34 -2.44 9.68
C VAL A 418 5.83 -2.60 9.61
N THR A 419 5.28 -3.70 10.12
CA THR A 419 3.86 -4.02 9.93
C THR A 419 3.12 -4.51 11.18
N LYS A 420 1.84 -4.17 11.31
CA LYS A 420 0.95 -4.66 12.39
C LYS A 420 1.43 -4.37 13.81
N ASN A 421 2.30 -3.39 14.00
CA ASN A 421 2.78 -3.01 15.33
C ASN A 421 1.83 -2.04 16.02
N LYS A 422 1.77 -2.10 17.35
CA LYS A 422 1.13 -1.09 18.19
C LYS A 422 2.22 -0.21 18.79
N LEU A 423 2.26 1.06 18.38
CA LEU A 423 3.28 2.03 18.78
C LEU A 423 2.63 3.14 19.60
N THR A 424 3.00 3.26 20.87
CA THR A 424 2.38 4.22 21.80
C THR A 424 3.41 5.15 22.41
N GLY A 425 3.27 6.45 22.15
CA GLY A 425 4.15 7.47 22.71
C GLY A 425 5.53 7.50 22.06
N THR A 426 6.20 8.63 22.27
CA THR A 426 7.62 8.93 22.06
C THR A 426 7.77 10.46 22.18
N LYS A 427 9.00 10.96 22.33
CA LYS A 427 9.30 12.40 22.26
C LYS A 427 9.56 12.89 20.83
N GLN A 428 9.90 11.99 19.90
CA GLN A 428 10.14 12.31 18.49
C GLN A 428 9.14 11.56 17.59
N ASN A 429 9.61 10.84 16.56
CA ASN A 429 8.76 10.14 15.62
C ASN A 429 8.57 8.67 16.04
N SER A 430 7.41 8.08 15.73
CA SER A 430 7.22 6.65 16.00
C SER A 430 8.01 5.78 15.03
N VAL A 431 8.02 6.12 13.74
CA VAL A 431 8.89 5.50 12.75
C VAL A 431 9.62 6.59 11.97
N TYR A 432 10.95 6.59 12.02
CA TYR A 432 11.79 7.48 11.24
C TYR A 432 12.64 6.70 10.24
N ILE A 433 12.48 7.03 8.95
CA ILE A 433 13.27 6.52 7.83
C ILE A 433 14.19 7.64 7.35
N SER A 434 15.49 7.40 7.38
CA SER A 434 16.54 8.32 6.93
C SER A 434 17.45 7.61 5.94
N GLY A 435 17.35 7.94 4.65
CA GLY A 435 18.10 7.25 3.61
C GLY A 435 17.54 5.86 3.28
N GLY A 436 18.34 5.05 2.56
CA GLY A 436 17.92 3.73 2.07
C GLY A 436 16.73 3.74 1.10
N SER A 437 16.24 2.55 0.71
CA SER A 437 15.21 2.41 -0.33
C SER A 437 14.25 1.24 -0.11
N GLY A 438 13.02 1.37 -0.61
CA GLY A 438 12.08 0.24 -0.65
C GLY A 438 11.55 -0.21 0.71
N ASN A 439 11.45 0.71 1.68
CA ASN A 439 10.91 0.39 3.00
C ASN A 439 9.37 0.46 3.01
N GLU A 440 8.74 -0.40 3.80
CA GLU A 440 7.29 -0.46 3.96
C GLU A 440 6.91 -0.22 5.43
N VAL A 441 6.03 0.74 5.68
CA VAL A 441 5.39 0.96 6.98
C VAL A 441 3.89 0.72 6.78
N SER A 442 3.38 -0.43 7.23
CA SER A 442 2.00 -0.80 6.93
C SER A 442 1.17 -1.35 8.09
N SER A 443 -0.13 -1.07 8.09
CA SER A 443 -1.07 -1.65 9.08
C SER A 443 -0.70 -1.43 10.55
N ASN A 444 0.08 -0.41 10.89
CA ASN A 444 0.47 -0.11 12.27
C ASN A 444 -0.58 0.76 12.96
N THR A 445 -0.75 0.57 14.26
CA THR A 445 -1.54 1.47 15.12
C THR A 445 -0.59 2.36 15.91
N ILE A 446 -0.56 3.65 15.58
CA ILE A 446 0.33 4.64 16.16
C ILE A 446 -0.48 5.65 16.99
N LYS A 447 -0.12 5.81 18.26
CA LYS A 447 -0.83 6.70 19.20
C LYS A 447 0.14 7.66 19.87
N LYS A 448 -0.18 8.95 19.86
CA LYS A 448 0.53 10.02 20.58
C LYS A 448 2.04 10.11 20.29
N PRO A 449 2.53 10.06 19.03
CA PRO A 449 3.92 10.39 18.76
C PRO A 449 4.20 11.85 19.11
N GLY A 450 5.38 12.15 19.69
CA GLY A 450 5.76 13.50 20.08
C GLY A 450 5.90 14.47 18.91
N VAL A 451 6.31 13.99 17.74
CA VAL A 451 6.46 14.77 16.51
C VAL A 451 5.62 14.17 15.38
N SER A 452 6.07 13.11 14.71
CA SER A 452 5.30 12.48 13.63
C SER A 452 5.04 11.00 13.87
N GLY A 453 3.93 10.47 13.34
CA GLY A 453 3.72 9.03 13.33
C GLY A 453 4.74 8.34 12.44
N VAL A 454 4.85 8.79 11.19
CA VAL A 454 5.86 8.33 10.24
C VAL A 454 6.60 9.52 9.64
N TYR A 455 7.93 9.45 9.62
CA TYR A 455 8.79 10.47 9.05
C TYR A 455 9.78 9.85 8.05
N VAL A 456 9.81 10.35 6.82
CA VAL A 456 10.72 9.89 5.76
C VAL A 456 11.60 11.06 5.30
N SER A 457 12.92 10.86 5.30
CA SER A 457 13.91 11.87 4.93
C SER A 457 15.19 11.28 4.34
N GLY A 458 16.17 12.13 4.02
CA GLY A 458 17.51 11.70 3.62
C GLY A 458 17.59 11.16 2.19
N GLY A 459 16.77 11.65 1.27
CA GLY A 459 16.75 11.16 -0.11
C GLY A 459 16.21 9.73 -0.26
N SER A 460 15.53 9.20 0.76
CA SER A 460 15.00 7.83 0.74
C SER A 460 13.96 7.65 -0.36
N ASP A 461 14.04 6.58 -1.15
CA ASP A 461 13.15 6.35 -2.30
C ASP A 461 12.35 5.03 -2.23
N LYS A 462 11.31 4.94 -3.07
CA LYS A 462 10.45 3.74 -3.20
C LYS A 462 9.80 3.29 -1.89
N ASN A 463 9.60 4.20 -0.94
CA ASN A 463 8.96 3.88 0.33
C ASN A 463 7.45 3.75 0.16
N THR A 464 6.84 2.80 0.88
CA THR A 464 5.39 2.62 0.93
C THR A 464 4.89 2.82 2.36
N ILE A 465 3.93 3.70 2.56
CA ILE A 465 3.29 3.94 3.86
C ILE A 465 1.81 3.67 3.69
N SER A 466 1.31 2.55 4.21
CA SER A 466 -0.08 2.15 3.91
C SER A 466 -0.88 1.49 5.02
N GLY A 467 -2.18 1.78 5.10
CA GLY A 467 -3.06 1.12 6.07
C GLY A 467 -2.77 1.46 7.54
N ASN A 468 -1.96 2.47 7.84
CA ASN A 468 -1.64 2.82 9.22
C ASN A 468 -2.76 3.67 9.84
N THR A 469 -3.03 3.46 11.13
CA THR A 469 -3.90 4.31 11.93
C THR A 469 -3.05 5.15 12.87
N ILE A 470 -3.00 6.46 12.66
CA ILE A 470 -2.17 7.42 13.41
C ILE A 470 -3.10 8.39 14.14
N THR A 471 -2.94 8.52 15.45
CA THR A 471 -3.79 9.41 16.27
C THR A 471 -2.97 10.31 17.19
N SER A 472 -3.39 11.57 17.30
CA SER A 472 -2.85 12.53 18.26
C SER A 472 -1.35 12.81 18.11
N ALA A 473 -0.85 12.95 16.88
CA ALA A 473 0.54 13.33 16.64
C ALA A 473 0.84 14.75 17.13
N GLY A 474 1.96 14.95 17.84
CA GLY A 474 2.37 16.25 18.39
C GLY A 474 2.78 17.28 17.33
N SER A 475 2.99 16.85 16.09
CA SER A 475 3.13 17.70 14.90
C SER A 475 2.28 17.14 13.75
N ASN A 476 2.84 16.34 12.84
CA ASN A 476 2.13 15.85 11.66
C ASN A 476 1.88 14.35 11.76
N GLY A 477 0.83 13.82 11.16
CA GLY A 477 0.65 12.36 11.13
C GLY A 477 1.75 11.66 10.35
N ILE A 478 1.94 12.05 9.09
CA ILE A 478 2.96 11.54 8.19
C ILE A 478 3.73 12.71 7.56
N LYS A 479 5.06 12.62 7.50
CA LYS A 479 5.94 13.67 6.95
C LYS A 479 6.96 13.10 5.98
N ILE A 480 7.04 13.66 4.78
CA ILE A 480 8.02 13.31 3.73
C ILE A 480 8.84 14.55 3.37
N THR A 481 10.18 14.45 3.36
CA THR A 481 11.07 15.61 3.14
C THR A 481 12.41 15.28 2.48
N LYS A 482 13.26 16.29 2.27
CA LYS A 482 14.66 16.16 1.78
C LYS A 482 14.73 15.25 0.55
N GLU A 483 13.97 15.59 -0.48
CA GLU A 483 13.94 14.88 -1.78
C GLU A 483 13.48 13.41 -1.72
N SER A 484 13.00 12.97 -0.55
CA SER A 484 12.54 11.60 -0.36
C SER A 484 11.23 11.35 -1.10
N LYS A 485 11.02 10.08 -1.48
CA LYS A 485 9.88 9.62 -2.27
C LYS A 485 9.07 8.56 -1.53
N ALA A 486 7.76 8.74 -1.51
CA ALA A 486 6.84 7.80 -0.88
C ALA A 486 5.50 7.66 -1.61
N ASP A 487 5.00 6.42 -1.68
CA ASP A 487 3.60 6.09 -1.94
C ASP A 487 2.86 5.99 -0.60
N VAL A 488 1.96 6.94 -0.33
CA VAL A 488 1.25 7.06 0.94
C VAL A 488 -0.23 6.76 0.73
N ARG A 489 -0.71 5.57 1.09
CA ARG A 489 -2.08 5.17 0.75
C ARG A 489 -2.88 4.46 1.82
N LYS A 490 -4.20 4.66 1.87
CA LYS A 490 -5.10 3.93 2.79
C LYS A 490 -4.79 4.18 4.28
N ASN A 491 -4.12 5.28 4.63
CA ASN A 491 -3.83 5.60 6.04
C ASN A 491 -4.98 6.38 6.65
N THR A 492 -5.27 6.13 7.93
CA THR A 492 -6.18 6.95 8.72
C THR A 492 -5.36 7.79 9.69
N VAL A 493 -5.38 9.12 9.54
CA VAL A 493 -4.69 10.07 10.42
C VAL A 493 -5.71 10.98 11.07
N LYS A 494 -5.76 10.97 12.41
CA LYS A 494 -6.69 11.81 13.17
C LYS A 494 -5.98 12.65 14.23
N LYS A 495 -6.48 13.88 14.43
CA LYS A 495 -6.11 14.73 15.57
C LYS A 495 -4.62 15.07 15.67
N SER A 496 -3.91 15.14 14.54
CA SER A 496 -2.54 15.67 14.53
C SER A 496 -2.56 17.15 14.90
N LYS A 497 -1.56 17.64 15.64
CA LYS A 497 -1.49 19.06 16.03
C LYS A 497 -1.42 20.00 14.83
N ASN A 498 -0.71 19.57 13.78
CA ASN A 498 -0.53 20.28 12.53
C ASN A 498 -1.29 19.54 11.42
N HIS A 499 -0.58 18.97 10.44
CA HIS A 499 -1.19 18.37 9.26
C HIS A 499 -1.42 16.87 9.41
N GLY A 500 -2.40 16.33 8.69
CA GLY A 500 -2.57 14.89 8.56
C GLY A 500 -1.37 14.26 7.84
N LEU A 501 -1.08 14.74 6.64
CA LEU A 501 0.05 14.33 5.79
C LEU A 501 0.70 15.56 5.16
N ILE A 502 2.04 15.62 5.21
CA ILE A 502 2.82 16.70 4.61
C ILE A 502 3.99 16.18 3.76
N PHE A 503 4.10 16.72 2.54
CA PHE A 503 5.30 16.68 1.71
C PHE A 503 5.98 18.05 1.76
N THR A 504 7.26 18.11 2.16
CA THR A 504 8.03 19.36 2.21
C THR A 504 9.41 19.17 1.57
N GLY A 505 9.51 19.57 0.30
CA GLY A 505 10.65 19.22 -0.58
C GLY A 505 10.78 17.74 -0.91
N GLY A 506 9.78 16.92 -0.56
CA GLY A 506 9.67 15.52 -0.96
C GLY A 506 8.74 15.34 -2.16
N SER A 507 8.66 14.14 -2.71
CA SER A 507 7.76 13.81 -3.82
C SER A 507 7.05 12.48 -3.65
N GLY A 508 6.01 12.21 -4.43
CA GLY A 508 5.32 10.92 -4.38
C GLY A 508 3.83 11.00 -4.70
N LYS A 509 3.08 10.07 -4.12
CA LYS A 509 1.62 9.97 -4.28
C LYS A 509 0.96 9.85 -2.92
N ALA A 510 -0.23 10.42 -2.76
CA ALA A 510 -1.10 10.15 -1.64
C ALA A 510 -2.50 9.78 -2.13
N SER A 511 -2.97 8.58 -1.76
CA SER A 511 -4.30 8.12 -2.15
C SER A 511 -5.09 7.42 -1.07
N ASP A 512 -6.41 7.46 -1.14
CA ASP A 512 -7.29 6.71 -0.23
C ASP A 512 -7.04 6.99 1.27
N ASN A 513 -6.42 8.12 1.62
CA ASN A 513 -6.14 8.45 3.01
C ASN A 513 -7.34 9.15 3.66
N ILE A 514 -7.63 8.82 4.90
CA ILE A 514 -8.66 9.45 5.74
C ILE A 514 -7.95 10.38 6.72
N LEU A 515 -8.08 11.69 6.52
CA LEU A 515 -7.32 12.73 7.22
C LEU A 515 -8.30 13.66 7.95
N GLU A 516 -8.51 13.39 9.23
CA GLU A 516 -9.62 13.97 9.98
C GLU A 516 -9.21 14.74 11.23
N GLU A 517 -9.93 15.81 11.56
CA GLU A 517 -9.79 16.53 12.83
C GLU A 517 -8.36 17.05 13.10
N ASN A 518 -7.55 17.27 12.06
CA ASN A 518 -6.18 17.75 12.24
C ASN A 518 -6.18 19.26 12.51
N GLY A 519 -5.18 19.73 13.26
CA GLY A 519 -5.11 21.11 13.74
C GLY A 519 -4.76 22.15 12.67
N LEU A 520 -4.26 21.71 11.51
CA LEU A 520 -4.10 22.49 10.30
C LEU A 520 -4.80 21.77 9.14
N SER A 521 -4.16 21.59 7.98
CA SER A 521 -4.77 20.95 6.81
C SER A 521 -4.69 19.42 6.86
N GLY A 522 -5.62 18.74 6.16
CA GLY A 522 -5.53 17.30 5.92
C GLY A 522 -4.24 16.96 5.16
N LEU A 523 -4.10 17.51 3.96
CA LEU A 523 -2.95 17.37 3.06
C LEU A 523 -2.18 18.69 2.93
N MET A 524 -0.85 18.61 2.89
CA MET A 524 0.03 19.75 2.69
C MET A 524 1.18 19.43 1.72
N ALA A 525 1.40 20.31 0.74
CA ALA A 525 2.59 20.35 -0.11
C ALA A 525 3.32 21.69 0.10
N ASP A 526 4.59 21.64 0.52
CA ASP A 526 5.43 22.81 0.79
C ASP A 526 6.84 22.67 0.19
N ASN A 527 7.57 23.79 0.09
CA ASN A 527 9.00 23.82 -0.26
C ASN A 527 9.36 23.03 -1.53
N SER A 528 8.70 23.33 -2.66
CA SER A 528 8.98 22.67 -3.95
C SER A 528 8.66 21.16 -3.97
N ALA A 529 7.71 20.71 -3.12
CA ALA A 529 7.22 19.34 -3.18
C ALA A 529 6.55 19.07 -4.54
N SER A 530 6.66 17.84 -5.05
CA SER A 530 6.00 17.39 -6.29
C SER A 530 5.17 16.14 -5.99
N VAL A 531 3.84 16.26 -5.99
CA VAL A 531 2.98 15.20 -5.43
C VAL A 531 1.63 15.10 -6.13
N GLU A 532 1.14 13.86 -6.26
CA GLU A 532 -0.23 13.58 -6.69
C GLU A 532 -1.09 13.28 -5.46
N PHE A 533 -2.20 14.00 -5.27
CA PHE A 533 -3.20 13.76 -4.25
C PHE A 533 -4.51 13.32 -4.89
N PHE A 534 -4.90 12.06 -4.73
CA PHE A 534 -6.13 11.56 -5.34
C PHE A 534 -6.93 10.65 -4.43
N ASP A 535 -8.26 10.70 -4.51
CA ASP A 535 -9.18 9.83 -3.75
C ASP A 535 -8.97 9.88 -2.22
N ASN A 536 -8.49 11.01 -1.68
CA ASN A 536 -8.34 11.18 -0.23
C ASN A 536 -9.61 11.80 0.36
N THR A 537 -9.91 11.44 1.61
CA THR A 537 -10.98 12.06 2.40
C THR A 537 -10.36 12.98 3.44
N CYS A 538 -10.60 14.29 3.33
CA CYS A 538 -10.09 15.29 4.29
C CYS A 538 -11.26 16.01 4.95
N ASN A 539 -11.57 15.64 6.21
CA ASN A 539 -12.77 16.14 6.90
C ASN A 539 -12.46 16.81 8.24
N LYS A 540 -13.23 17.84 8.59
CA LYS A 540 -13.22 18.45 9.93
C LYS A 540 -11.83 18.97 10.35
N ASN A 541 -10.96 19.27 9.40
CA ASN A 541 -9.64 19.82 9.69
C ASN A 541 -9.79 21.31 10.03
N LYS A 542 -9.03 21.81 11.01
CA LYS A 542 -9.09 23.24 11.41
C LYS A 542 -8.48 24.17 10.35
N GLY A 543 -7.73 23.62 9.41
CA GLY A 543 -7.22 24.30 8.22
C GLY A 543 -8.04 23.97 6.99
N TYR A 544 -7.35 23.59 5.91
CA TYR A 544 -7.95 23.26 4.63
C TYR A 544 -7.99 21.74 4.40
N GLY A 545 -8.76 21.27 3.41
CA GLY A 545 -8.61 19.90 2.90
C GLY A 545 -7.20 19.67 2.35
N ILE A 546 -6.84 20.43 1.31
CA ILE A 546 -5.53 20.48 0.66
C ILE A 546 -4.94 21.88 0.78
N LYS A 547 -3.66 21.97 1.16
CA LYS A 547 -2.88 23.21 1.08
C LYS A 547 -1.61 23.02 0.25
N ALA A 548 -1.43 23.86 -0.76
CA ALA A 548 -0.22 23.92 -1.59
C ALA A 548 0.47 25.28 -1.41
N ASN A 549 1.79 25.28 -1.19
CA ASN A 549 2.55 26.48 -0.86
C ASN A 549 3.91 26.56 -1.56
N LYS A 550 4.47 27.77 -1.64
CA LYS A 550 5.80 28.09 -2.18
C LYS A 550 5.96 27.69 -3.63
N LYS A 551 6.84 26.76 -4.01
CA LYS A 551 7.06 26.35 -5.41
C LYS A 551 6.54 24.93 -5.69
N SER A 552 5.64 24.43 -4.84
CA SER A 552 5.16 23.05 -4.91
C SER A 552 4.31 22.82 -6.16
N GLN A 553 4.39 21.62 -6.72
CA GLN A 553 3.63 21.15 -7.88
C GLN A 553 2.71 20.02 -7.42
N VAL A 554 1.40 20.24 -7.46
CA VAL A 554 0.42 19.29 -6.93
C VAL A 554 -0.58 18.92 -8.02
N LYS A 555 -0.75 17.63 -8.29
CA LYS A 555 -1.87 17.15 -9.11
C LYS A 555 -2.99 16.65 -8.21
N ILE A 556 -4.24 17.07 -8.45
CA ILE A 556 -5.38 16.66 -7.63
C ILE A 556 -6.50 16.02 -8.46
N SER A 557 -7.19 15.02 -7.90
CA SER A 557 -8.39 14.43 -8.48
C SER A 557 -9.17 13.56 -7.48
N GLY A 558 -10.50 13.58 -7.48
CA GLY A 558 -11.32 12.61 -6.73
C GLY A 558 -11.30 12.77 -5.19
N ASN A 559 -10.73 13.86 -4.68
CA ASN A 559 -10.64 14.07 -3.23
C ASN A 559 -11.99 14.53 -2.64
N SER A 560 -12.38 13.97 -1.49
CA SER A 560 -13.60 14.32 -0.78
C SER A 560 -13.30 15.24 0.41
N PHE A 561 -14.12 16.27 0.56
CA PHE A 561 -13.99 17.28 1.60
C PHE A 561 -15.32 17.48 2.33
N ALA A 562 -15.25 17.58 3.66
CA ALA A 562 -16.39 17.95 4.48
C ALA A 562 -15.94 18.74 5.71
N ASP A 563 -16.61 19.85 6.01
CA ASP A 563 -16.46 20.61 7.26
C ASP A 563 -15.02 21.10 7.56
N ASN A 564 -14.18 21.36 6.56
CA ASN A 564 -12.85 21.95 6.78
C ASN A 564 -12.98 23.44 7.10
N SER A 565 -12.44 23.90 8.24
CA SER A 565 -12.77 25.22 8.79
C SER A 565 -12.31 26.41 7.95
N LYS A 566 -11.36 26.22 7.03
CA LYS A 566 -10.87 27.30 6.14
C LYS A 566 -11.23 27.10 4.65
N GLY A 567 -11.86 25.98 4.29
CA GLY A 567 -12.18 25.62 2.91
C GLY A 567 -11.44 24.38 2.40
N ASP A 568 -11.67 24.01 1.15
CA ASP A 568 -11.26 22.72 0.63
C ASP A 568 -9.85 22.74 0.05
N VAL A 569 -9.57 23.64 -0.89
CA VAL A 569 -8.25 23.77 -1.52
C VAL A 569 -7.73 25.20 -1.34
N TYR A 570 -6.48 25.31 -0.88
CA TYR A 570 -5.80 26.60 -0.76
C TYR A 570 -4.41 26.56 -1.39
N VAL A 571 -4.17 27.50 -2.30
CA VAL A 571 -2.92 27.64 -3.05
C VAL A 571 -2.35 29.01 -2.77
N THR A 572 -1.06 29.07 -2.43
CA THR A 572 -0.39 30.34 -2.18
C THR A 572 1.09 30.30 -2.56
N GLY A 573 1.70 31.48 -2.68
CA GLY A 573 3.04 31.64 -3.27
C GLY A 573 3.06 31.28 -4.75
N SER A 574 4.15 30.72 -5.25
CA SER A 574 4.31 30.27 -6.64
C SER A 574 3.88 28.81 -6.86
N ALA A 575 3.04 28.24 -5.98
CA ALA A 575 2.67 26.83 -6.05
C ALA A 575 1.70 26.63 -7.21
N ALA A 576 1.73 25.48 -7.87
CA ALA A 576 0.80 25.14 -8.94
C ALA A 576 -0.01 23.92 -8.54
N VAL A 577 -1.33 24.01 -8.75
CA VAL A 577 -2.23 22.86 -8.67
C VAL A 577 -2.72 22.55 -10.08
N LEU A 578 -2.66 21.27 -10.46
CA LEU A 578 -3.06 20.78 -11.77
C LEU A 578 -4.26 19.83 -11.62
N LEU A 579 -5.35 20.13 -12.31
CA LEU A 579 -6.51 19.25 -12.45
C LEU A 579 -6.31 18.24 -13.59
N ASN A 580 -7.08 17.16 -13.58
CA ASN A 580 -7.17 16.25 -14.72
C ASN A 580 -7.80 16.95 -15.94
N ALA A 581 -7.50 16.45 -17.14
CA ALA A 581 -8.18 16.86 -18.35
C ALA A 581 -9.66 16.40 -18.30
N PRO A 582 -10.61 17.18 -18.83
CA PRO A 582 -11.95 16.69 -19.11
C PRO A 582 -11.90 15.54 -20.11
N ASP A 583 -12.44 14.39 -19.73
CA ASP A 583 -12.58 13.23 -20.60
C ASP A 583 -13.92 13.26 -21.35
N ASN A 584 -14.05 12.38 -22.36
CA ASN A 584 -15.29 12.18 -23.10
C ASN A 584 -15.91 13.45 -23.71
N VAL A 585 -15.07 14.36 -24.21
CA VAL A 585 -15.53 15.51 -24.99
C VAL A 585 -16.24 15.02 -26.25
N LYS A 586 -17.52 15.37 -26.39
CA LYS A 586 -18.43 14.94 -27.47
C LYS A 586 -19.17 16.13 -28.04
N SER A 587 -19.68 15.98 -29.26
CA SER A 587 -20.54 16.97 -29.93
C SER A 587 -21.95 16.44 -30.17
N GLN A 588 -22.92 17.33 -30.10
CA GLN A 588 -24.33 17.11 -30.42
C GLN A 588 -24.95 18.38 -31.00
N ASP A 589 -26.20 18.30 -31.47
CA ASP A 589 -26.96 19.43 -32.03
C ASP A 589 -26.21 20.22 -33.13
N ILE A 590 -25.38 19.51 -33.90
CA ILE A 590 -24.55 20.11 -34.94
C ILE A 590 -25.45 20.60 -36.07
N CYS A 591 -25.40 21.90 -36.33
CA CYS A 591 -26.14 22.55 -37.41
C CYS A 591 -25.23 23.48 -38.22
N SER A 592 -25.81 24.38 -39.01
CA SER A 592 -25.08 25.27 -39.91
C SER A 592 -24.34 26.38 -39.18
N ASP A 593 -24.92 26.86 -38.08
CA ASP A 593 -24.45 28.02 -37.33
C ASP A 593 -24.20 27.72 -35.85
N LYS A 594 -24.37 26.46 -35.43
CA LYS A 594 -24.19 26.07 -34.02
C LYS A 594 -23.76 24.62 -33.85
N LEU A 595 -23.20 24.32 -32.69
CA LEU A 595 -23.04 22.97 -32.16
C LEU A 595 -22.96 23.00 -30.63
N THR A 596 -23.32 21.89 -29.98
CA THR A 596 -23.20 21.71 -28.53
C THR A 596 -22.05 20.75 -28.21
N LEU A 597 -21.18 21.14 -27.29
CA LEU A 597 -20.15 20.31 -26.69
C LEU A 597 -20.63 19.77 -25.34
N THR A 598 -20.27 18.54 -25.01
CA THR A 598 -20.47 17.95 -23.67
C THR A 598 -19.22 17.22 -23.23
N TRP A 599 -18.93 17.17 -21.93
CA TRP A 599 -17.76 16.46 -21.36
C TRP A 599 -18.07 15.85 -19.99
N ASP A 600 -17.17 15.00 -19.50
CA ASP A 600 -17.27 14.45 -18.15
C ASP A 600 -16.82 15.45 -17.08
N GLU A 601 -17.45 15.40 -15.91
CA GLU A 601 -17.14 16.27 -14.78
C GLU A 601 -15.72 15.98 -14.24
N VAL A 602 -14.92 17.05 -14.08
CA VAL A 602 -13.61 17.00 -13.43
C VAL A 602 -13.76 17.37 -11.97
N SER A 603 -13.45 16.42 -11.10
CA SER A 603 -13.49 16.59 -9.65
C SER A 603 -12.62 17.78 -9.19
N GLN A 604 -13.13 18.58 -8.24
CA GLN A 604 -12.53 19.83 -7.75
C GLN A 604 -12.45 20.98 -8.77
N ALA A 605 -13.06 20.88 -9.95
CA ALA A 605 -13.16 22.02 -10.86
C ALA A 605 -14.28 22.98 -10.41
N ASP A 606 -14.01 24.28 -10.44
CA ASP A 606 -15.05 25.32 -10.32
C ASP A 606 -15.69 25.66 -11.68
N GLY A 607 -15.06 25.22 -12.77
CA GLY A 607 -15.61 25.36 -14.11
C GLY A 607 -14.64 24.90 -15.20
N TYR A 608 -14.97 25.26 -16.44
CA TYR A 608 -14.26 24.86 -17.65
C TYR A 608 -14.07 26.04 -18.60
N TYR A 609 -12.89 26.13 -19.20
CA TYR A 609 -12.65 26.95 -20.38
C TYR A 609 -12.85 26.11 -21.64
N VAL A 610 -13.59 26.67 -22.61
CA VAL A 610 -13.75 26.08 -23.93
C VAL A 610 -12.94 26.91 -24.91
N TYR A 611 -12.05 26.24 -25.64
CA TYR A 611 -11.26 26.85 -26.70
C TYR A 611 -11.68 26.31 -28.06
N ARG A 612 -11.57 27.15 -29.09
CA ARG A 612 -11.87 26.81 -30.48
C ARG A 612 -10.81 27.37 -31.41
N LYS A 613 -10.54 26.66 -32.49
CA LYS A 613 -9.88 27.18 -33.70
C LYS A 613 -10.54 26.62 -34.97
N THR A 614 -10.23 27.21 -36.12
CA THR A 614 -10.51 26.59 -37.43
C THR A 614 -9.42 25.56 -37.78
N ASP A 615 -9.63 24.78 -38.84
CA ASP A 615 -8.62 23.85 -39.35
C ASP A 615 -7.60 24.49 -40.30
N ALA A 616 -7.56 25.83 -40.37
CA ALA A 616 -6.52 26.54 -41.10
C ALA A 616 -5.15 26.31 -40.45
N GLU A 617 -4.11 26.20 -41.28
CA GLU A 617 -2.76 25.76 -40.86
C GLU A 617 -2.15 26.67 -39.78
N ASP A 618 -2.38 27.99 -39.88
CA ASP A 618 -1.88 29.00 -38.94
C ASP A 618 -2.89 29.39 -37.84
N ALA A 619 -3.99 28.65 -37.68
CA ALA A 619 -5.01 28.98 -36.68
C ALA A 619 -4.58 28.58 -35.26
N GLU A 620 -4.62 29.55 -34.35
CA GLU A 620 -4.38 29.36 -32.91
C GLU A 620 -5.70 29.16 -32.15
N PHE A 621 -5.63 28.50 -30.99
CA PHE A 621 -6.79 28.31 -30.12
C PHE A 621 -7.17 29.61 -29.41
N GLU A 622 -8.44 29.99 -29.51
CA GLU A 622 -9.04 31.11 -28.79
C GLU A 622 -9.99 30.61 -27.71
N GLN A 623 -9.98 31.21 -26.52
CA GLN A 623 -10.98 30.93 -25.49
C GLN A 623 -12.31 31.56 -25.90
N ILE A 624 -13.34 30.73 -26.10
CA ILE A 624 -14.66 31.19 -26.53
C ILE A 624 -15.70 31.15 -25.41
N ALA A 625 -15.45 30.43 -24.33
CA ALA A 625 -16.36 30.37 -23.19
C ALA A 625 -15.68 30.02 -21.86
N THR A 626 -16.36 30.41 -20.78
CA THR A 626 -16.13 29.96 -19.40
C THR A 626 -17.45 29.37 -18.88
N VAL A 627 -17.45 28.08 -18.54
CA VAL A 627 -18.62 27.33 -18.09
C VAL A 627 -18.45 27.00 -16.61
N THR A 628 -19.27 27.61 -15.75
CA THR A 628 -19.24 27.43 -14.28
C THR A 628 -20.38 26.56 -13.75
N ASP A 629 -21.33 26.18 -14.62
CA ASP A 629 -22.46 25.34 -14.27
C ASP A 629 -22.68 24.29 -15.37
N GLY A 630 -22.73 23.03 -14.96
CA GLY A 630 -22.83 21.88 -15.85
C GLY A 630 -21.55 21.56 -16.64
N THR A 631 -21.68 20.58 -17.53
CA THR A 631 -20.58 20.06 -18.36
C THR A 631 -20.91 20.13 -19.85
N SER A 632 -21.59 21.21 -20.27
CA SER A 632 -22.01 21.43 -21.65
C SER A 632 -21.87 22.88 -22.08
N PHE A 633 -21.59 23.11 -23.36
CA PHE A 633 -21.53 24.45 -23.97
C PHE A 633 -22.05 24.43 -25.39
N THR A 634 -22.97 25.34 -25.75
CA THR A 634 -23.41 25.54 -27.14
C THR A 634 -22.70 26.73 -27.76
N ASP A 635 -21.95 26.47 -28.83
CA ASP A 635 -21.28 27.46 -29.66
C ASP A 635 -22.23 27.90 -30.78
N TYR A 636 -22.39 29.22 -30.97
CA TYR A 636 -23.30 29.83 -31.95
C TYR A 636 -22.53 30.75 -32.90
N GLY A 637 -23.14 31.09 -34.04
CA GLY A 637 -22.55 31.99 -35.05
C GLY A 637 -21.46 31.32 -35.89
N LEU A 638 -21.49 30.00 -36.01
CA LEU A 638 -20.53 29.24 -36.81
C LEU A 638 -20.77 29.40 -38.32
N VAL A 639 -19.72 29.18 -39.11
CA VAL A 639 -19.83 29.20 -40.57
C VAL A 639 -20.26 27.82 -41.07
N PRO A 640 -21.24 27.72 -41.98
CA PRO A 640 -21.66 26.44 -42.55
C PRO A 640 -20.54 25.72 -43.29
N LYS A 641 -20.51 24.38 -43.22
CA LYS A 641 -19.53 23.52 -43.90
C LYS A 641 -18.06 23.76 -43.50
N THR A 642 -17.81 24.43 -42.38
CA THR A 642 -16.47 24.72 -41.84
C THR A 642 -16.08 23.73 -40.76
N ARG A 643 -14.79 23.36 -40.72
CA ARG A 643 -14.25 22.49 -39.68
C ARG A 643 -13.68 23.35 -38.55
N TYR A 644 -14.09 23.02 -37.34
CA TYR A 644 -13.60 23.60 -36.10
C TYR A 644 -12.94 22.51 -35.26
N VAL A 645 -11.92 22.91 -34.50
CA VAL A 645 -11.25 22.07 -33.50
C VAL A 645 -11.49 22.69 -32.13
N TYR A 646 -11.99 21.89 -31.20
CA TYR A 646 -12.28 22.31 -29.83
C TYR A 646 -11.42 21.58 -28.83
N LYS A 647 -11.11 22.25 -27.72
CA LYS A 647 -10.56 21.64 -26.51
C LYS A 647 -11.20 22.26 -25.27
N VAL A 648 -11.34 21.46 -24.22
CA VAL A 648 -11.92 21.87 -22.94
C VAL A 648 -10.87 21.71 -21.85
N LYS A 649 -10.80 22.68 -20.94
CA LYS A 649 -9.83 22.70 -19.84
C LYS A 649 -10.53 23.04 -18.53
N ALA A 650 -10.42 22.19 -17.53
CA ALA A 650 -10.96 22.48 -16.19
C ALA A 650 -10.15 23.59 -15.51
N PHE A 651 -10.79 24.40 -14.67
CA PHE A 651 -10.12 25.34 -13.79
C PHE A 651 -10.66 25.26 -12.35
N LEU A 652 -9.81 25.67 -11.40
CA LEU A 652 -10.13 25.84 -10.00
C LEU A 652 -9.80 27.29 -9.63
N ASP A 653 -10.78 28.04 -9.16
CA ASP A 653 -10.61 29.39 -8.66
C ASP A 653 -10.13 29.35 -7.21
N THR A 654 -8.94 29.88 -6.97
CA THR A 654 -8.35 29.94 -5.63
C THR A 654 -8.07 31.38 -5.26
N VAL A 655 -8.04 31.67 -3.96
CA VAL A 655 -7.93 33.04 -3.41
C VAL A 655 -6.87 33.91 -4.10
N ASP A 656 -5.71 33.34 -4.43
CA ASP A 656 -4.58 34.09 -5.00
C ASP A 656 -4.55 34.05 -6.54
N LYS A 657 -5.03 32.97 -7.17
CA LYS A 657 -4.99 32.78 -8.64
C LYS A 657 -5.80 31.57 -9.12
N ILE A 658 -6.32 31.68 -10.34
CA ILE A 658 -6.91 30.54 -11.05
C ILE A 658 -5.85 29.48 -11.34
N GLN A 659 -6.19 28.21 -11.07
CA GLN A 659 -5.40 27.03 -11.38
C GLN A 659 -6.06 26.30 -12.54
N GLU A 660 -5.28 25.98 -13.58
CA GLU A 660 -5.81 25.33 -14.77
C GLU A 660 -5.37 23.86 -14.85
N GLY A 661 -6.23 23.02 -15.41
CA GLY A 661 -5.99 21.60 -15.67
C GLY A 661 -5.12 21.33 -16.89
N SER A 662 -5.07 20.07 -17.29
CA SER A 662 -4.53 19.69 -18.61
C SER A 662 -5.60 19.87 -19.69
N ASP A 663 -5.18 20.08 -20.94
CA ASP A 663 -6.10 20.16 -22.08
C ASP A 663 -6.76 18.79 -22.33
N SER A 664 -8.05 18.79 -22.68
CA SER A 664 -8.71 17.59 -23.25
C SER A 664 -8.06 17.18 -24.56
N ALA A 665 -8.39 15.98 -25.05
CA ALA A 665 -8.13 15.65 -26.45
C ALA A 665 -8.83 16.65 -27.39
N ASP A 666 -8.16 16.99 -28.50
CA ASP A 666 -8.72 17.83 -29.55
C ASP A 666 -9.92 17.15 -30.21
N MET A 667 -11.04 17.85 -30.31
CA MET A 667 -12.23 17.37 -30.99
C MET A 667 -12.47 18.15 -32.27
N SER A 668 -12.37 17.48 -33.42
CA SER A 668 -12.63 18.07 -34.73
C SER A 668 -14.06 17.80 -35.21
N ILE A 669 -14.82 18.85 -35.49
CA ILE A 669 -16.22 18.78 -35.95
C ILE A 669 -16.39 19.69 -37.17
N LYS A 670 -17.18 19.22 -38.14
CA LYS A 670 -17.59 20.03 -39.30
C LYS A 670 -19.04 20.44 -39.13
N THR A 671 -19.32 21.74 -39.25
CA THR A 671 -20.70 22.25 -39.27
C THR A 671 -21.46 21.75 -40.49
N LYS A 672 -22.78 21.71 -40.36
CA LYS A 672 -23.70 21.24 -41.40
C LYS A 672 -24.12 22.37 -42.33
N LEU A 673 -24.99 22.06 -43.28
CA LEU A 673 -25.80 23.03 -44.02
C LEU A 673 -27.22 23.04 -43.41
N THR A 674 -27.94 24.16 -43.51
CA THR A 674 -29.36 24.19 -43.12
C THR A 674 -30.22 23.76 -44.31
N ILE A 675 -31.29 23.01 -44.06
CA ILE A 675 -32.31 22.69 -45.08
C ILE A 675 -33.38 23.77 -45.17
N VAL A 676 -33.36 24.77 -44.27
CA VAL A 676 -34.28 25.90 -44.29
C VAL A 676 -34.10 26.66 -45.60
N GLY A 677 -35.20 26.91 -46.31
CA GLY A 677 -35.18 27.53 -47.63
C GLY A 677 -35.00 26.54 -48.79
N CYS A 678 -34.99 25.23 -48.53
CA CYS A 678 -35.06 24.25 -49.60
C CYS A 678 -36.33 24.42 -50.44
N THR A 679 -36.28 23.95 -51.69
CA THR A 679 -37.42 23.92 -52.61
C THR A 679 -37.73 22.48 -52.99
N THR A 680 -38.94 22.23 -53.50
CA THR A 680 -39.36 20.90 -53.95
C THR A 680 -40.07 20.97 -55.29
N ASN A 681 -40.08 19.86 -56.02
CA ASN A 681 -40.94 19.67 -57.20
C ASN A 681 -42.25 18.94 -56.85
N MET A 682 -42.68 19.02 -55.58
CA MET A 682 -43.89 18.36 -55.08
C MET A 682 -45.14 18.91 -55.78
N ARG A 683 -46.13 18.04 -56.06
CA ARG A 683 -47.39 18.48 -56.68
C ARG A 683 -48.21 19.24 -55.65
N GLY A 684 -48.77 20.39 -56.06
CA GLY A 684 -49.63 21.22 -55.22
C GLY A 684 -50.96 20.55 -54.83
N SER A 685 -51.39 19.50 -55.54
CA SER A 685 -52.56 18.71 -55.13
C SER A 685 -52.48 17.22 -55.53
N MET A 686 -53.20 16.38 -54.77
CA MET A 686 -53.33 14.93 -54.94
C MET A 686 -54.78 14.50 -54.80
N SER A 687 -55.20 13.46 -55.52
CA SER A 687 -56.58 12.98 -55.41
C SER A 687 -56.85 12.25 -54.10
N TYR A 688 -58.02 12.50 -53.50
CA TYR A 688 -58.50 11.77 -52.32
C TYR A 688 -58.73 10.28 -52.61
N THR A 689 -58.19 9.40 -51.75
CA THR A 689 -58.33 7.93 -51.88
C THR A 689 -58.84 7.24 -50.62
N GLY A 690 -59.09 7.97 -49.53
CA GLY A 690 -59.45 7.39 -48.23
C GLY A 690 -58.30 6.67 -47.51
N LYS A 691 -57.05 6.91 -47.92
CA LYS A 691 -55.81 6.37 -47.31
C LYS A 691 -54.75 7.47 -47.30
N GLU A 692 -53.71 7.31 -46.49
CA GLU A 692 -52.55 8.21 -46.45
C GLU A 692 -52.01 8.50 -47.86
N ARG A 693 -51.74 9.78 -48.11
CA ARG A 693 -51.20 10.31 -49.36
C ARG A 693 -49.76 10.70 -49.12
N THR A 694 -48.86 10.06 -49.83
CA THR A 694 -47.44 10.42 -49.91
C THR A 694 -47.09 10.78 -51.35
N GLN A 695 -46.01 11.53 -51.54
CA GLN A 695 -45.51 11.94 -52.84
C GLN A 695 -44.02 11.58 -52.95
N ILE A 696 -43.59 11.18 -54.13
CA ILE A 696 -42.16 11.11 -54.46
C ILE A 696 -41.83 12.44 -55.15
N PHE A 697 -40.88 13.17 -54.58
CA PHE A 697 -40.42 14.45 -55.07
C PHE A 697 -38.95 14.63 -54.69
N ASP A 698 -38.28 15.51 -55.40
CA ASP A 698 -36.91 15.92 -55.15
C ASP A 698 -36.89 17.16 -54.26
N VAL A 699 -35.93 17.22 -53.34
CA VAL A 699 -35.64 18.38 -52.49
C VAL A 699 -34.37 19.03 -53.01
N PHE A 700 -34.37 20.36 -53.14
CA PHE A 700 -33.24 21.12 -53.62
C PHE A 700 -32.78 22.18 -52.61
N VAL A 701 -31.47 22.30 -52.39
CA VAL A 701 -30.85 23.41 -51.65
C VAL A 701 -29.81 24.05 -52.57
N ASP A 702 -29.90 25.37 -52.78
CA ASP A 702 -29.03 26.13 -53.69
C ASP A 702 -28.91 25.56 -55.13
N GLY A 703 -29.98 24.90 -55.61
CA GLY A 703 -30.03 24.27 -56.94
C GLY A 703 -29.48 22.85 -57.00
N GLU A 704 -28.86 22.35 -55.93
CA GLU A 704 -28.38 20.96 -55.82
C GLU A 704 -29.50 20.03 -55.36
N THR A 705 -29.59 18.85 -55.99
CA THR A 705 -30.61 17.84 -55.64
C THR A 705 -30.13 17.01 -54.45
N LEU A 706 -30.90 16.96 -53.37
CA LEU A 706 -30.59 16.22 -52.16
C LEU A 706 -30.97 14.74 -52.27
N ILE A 707 -30.24 13.87 -51.56
CA ILE A 707 -30.47 12.42 -51.55
C ILE A 707 -31.40 12.04 -50.38
N PRO A 708 -32.58 11.44 -50.63
CA PRO A 708 -33.45 10.92 -49.57
C PRO A 708 -32.72 9.88 -48.71
N ASP A 709 -33.01 9.86 -47.40
CA ASP A 709 -32.41 8.98 -46.38
C ASP A 709 -30.90 9.15 -46.14
N VAL A 710 -30.25 10.08 -46.86
CA VAL A 710 -28.85 10.49 -46.65
C VAL A 710 -28.78 11.95 -46.20
N ASP A 711 -29.41 12.84 -46.94
CA ASP A 711 -29.40 14.29 -46.71
C ASP A 711 -30.70 14.79 -46.03
N TYR A 712 -31.82 14.11 -46.26
CA TYR A 712 -33.09 14.46 -45.63
C TYR A 712 -34.00 13.24 -45.47
N ARG A 713 -34.99 13.33 -44.60
CA ARG A 713 -36.16 12.42 -44.55
C ARG A 713 -37.44 13.23 -44.53
N THR A 714 -38.56 12.63 -44.91
CA THR A 714 -39.88 13.30 -44.91
C THR A 714 -40.81 12.71 -43.87
N VAL A 715 -41.61 13.57 -43.24
CA VAL A 715 -42.68 13.19 -42.30
C VAL A 715 -43.97 13.84 -42.77
N TYR A 716 -45.06 13.07 -42.83
CA TYR A 716 -46.36 13.54 -43.27
C TYR A 716 -47.31 13.68 -42.09
N SER A 717 -48.20 14.68 -42.16
CA SER A 717 -49.35 14.85 -41.27
C SER A 717 -50.54 15.36 -42.06
N ASP A 718 -51.76 15.12 -41.55
CA ASP A 718 -53.02 15.49 -42.18
C ASP A 718 -53.18 14.99 -43.62
N ASN A 719 -52.54 13.86 -43.95
CA ASN A 719 -52.39 13.36 -45.30
C ASN A 719 -53.41 12.28 -45.71
N VAL A 720 -54.50 12.11 -44.98
CA VAL A 720 -55.54 11.10 -45.29
C VAL A 720 -56.80 11.72 -45.86
N ASN A 721 -57.32 12.74 -45.18
CA ASN A 721 -58.62 13.34 -45.46
C ASN A 721 -58.52 14.46 -46.51
N ILE A 722 -59.67 14.84 -47.09
CA ILE A 722 -59.77 16.02 -47.95
C ILE A 722 -59.38 17.25 -47.10
N GLY A 723 -58.54 18.11 -47.66
CA GLY A 723 -57.95 19.25 -46.95
C GLY A 723 -56.48 19.45 -47.32
N THR A 724 -55.77 20.26 -46.57
CA THR A 724 -54.35 20.56 -46.82
C THR A 724 -53.46 19.61 -46.00
N ALA A 725 -52.70 18.77 -46.68
CA ALA A 725 -51.73 17.87 -46.07
C ALA A 725 -50.39 18.57 -45.86
N LYS A 726 -49.69 18.27 -44.77
CA LYS A 726 -48.38 18.82 -44.43
C LYS A 726 -47.27 17.80 -44.62
N VAL A 727 -46.16 18.22 -45.22
CA VAL A 727 -44.93 17.45 -45.41
C VAL A 727 -43.77 18.20 -44.77
N THR A 728 -43.17 17.63 -43.73
CA THR A 728 -41.97 18.16 -43.08
C THR A 728 -40.74 17.44 -43.63
N VAL A 729 -39.88 18.18 -44.32
CA VAL A 729 -38.57 17.73 -44.79
C VAL A 729 -37.56 18.00 -43.68
N ILE A 730 -36.97 16.96 -43.09
CA ILE A 730 -36.01 17.05 -41.96
C ILE A 730 -34.61 16.75 -42.49
N GLY A 731 -33.68 17.68 -42.34
CA GLY A 731 -32.28 17.51 -42.70
C GLY A 731 -31.60 16.43 -41.85
N ILE A 732 -30.84 15.56 -42.50
CA ILE A 732 -29.98 14.53 -41.91
C ILE A 732 -28.63 14.50 -42.64
N GLY A 733 -27.69 13.67 -42.17
CA GLY A 733 -26.35 13.64 -42.75
C GLY A 733 -25.65 15.00 -42.64
N GLN A 734 -25.29 15.59 -43.78
CA GLN A 734 -24.65 16.90 -43.88
C GLN A 734 -25.61 18.09 -43.72
N TYR A 735 -26.92 17.86 -43.65
CA TYR A 735 -27.94 18.90 -43.42
C TYR A 735 -28.54 18.83 -42.01
N CYS A 736 -29.05 19.96 -41.52
CA CYS A 736 -29.80 20.10 -40.28
C CYS A 736 -31.12 20.87 -40.52
N ASP A 737 -31.87 21.12 -39.44
CA ASP A 737 -33.17 21.79 -39.41
C ASP A 737 -34.26 21.07 -40.22
N SER A 738 -35.41 21.71 -40.36
CA SER A 738 -36.54 21.21 -41.14
C SER A 738 -37.27 22.32 -41.88
N ALA A 739 -37.85 21.99 -43.02
CA ALA A 739 -38.73 22.86 -43.79
C ALA A 739 -40.09 22.19 -44.01
N ASP A 740 -41.16 22.98 -43.93
CA ASP A 740 -42.53 22.51 -44.10
C ASP A 740 -43.07 22.88 -45.48
N PHE A 741 -43.71 21.91 -46.14
CA PHE A 741 -44.42 22.06 -47.40
C PHE A 741 -45.84 21.57 -47.26
N GLN A 742 -46.71 21.98 -48.18
CA GLN A 742 -48.12 21.62 -48.19
C GLN A 742 -48.58 21.19 -49.59
N PHE A 743 -49.57 20.30 -49.63
CA PHE A 743 -50.33 20.00 -50.83
C PHE A 743 -51.78 19.70 -50.48
N ASP A 744 -52.69 20.01 -51.39
CA ASP A 744 -54.11 19.77 -51.17
C ASP A 744 -54.53 18.35 -51.56
N ILE A 745 -55.33 17.70 -50.73
CA ILE A 745 -56.01 16.45 -51.07
C ILE A 745 -57.40 16.81 -51.57
N THR A 746 -57.62 16.70 -52.89
CA THR A 746 -58.83 17.16 -53.56
C THR A 746 -59.58 16.02 -54.25
N LEU A 747 -60.88 16.17 -54.45
CA LEU A 747 -61.67 15.28 -55.28
C LEU A 747 -61.48 15.67 -56.75
N LYS A 748 -61.02 14.74 -57.60
CA LYS A 748 -61.08 14.94 -59.05
C LYS A 748 -62.50 14.70 -59.56
N SER A 749 -63.00 15.64 -60.38
CA SER A 749 -64.27 15.62 -61.13
C SER A 749 -64.49 14.35 -61.96
N ASP A 750 -63.41 13.65 -62.31
CA ASP A 750 -63.40 12.58 -63.30
C ASP A 750 -63.85 11.22 -62.71
N ASN A 751 -64.24 11.18 -61.42
CA ASN A 751 -64.77 9.98 -60.76
C ASN A 751 -66.31 9.90 -60.75
N VAL A 752 -67.03 10.68 -61.56
CA VAL A 752 -68.49 10.69 -61.63
C VAL A 752 -68.99 10.16 -62.99
N MET A 753 -70.02 9.32 -62.94
CA MET A 753 -70.43 8.30 -63.93
C MET A 753 -71.27 8.83 -65.12
N VAL A 754 -71.23 8.13 -66.27
CA VAL A 754 -72.01 8.41 -67.50
C VAL A 754 -73.45 7.85 -67.40
N ILE A 755 -74.46 8.70 -67.60
CA ILE A 755 -75.89 8.33 -67.65
C ILE A 755 -76.40 8.59 -69.09
N LYS A 756 -77.24 7.70 -69.63
CA LYS A 756 -77.82 7.85 -70.99
C LYS A 756 -79.35 7.91 -70.92
N PRO A 757 -80.00 8.98 -71.40
CA PRO A 757 -81.46 9.04 -71.51
C PRO A 757 -81.98 8.21 -72.71
N GLN A 758 -83.15 7.59 -72.56
CA GLN A 758 -83.86 6.91 -73.66
C GLN A 758 -85.34 7.30 -73.66
N GLU A 759 -85.84 7.83 -74.78
CA GLU A 759 -87.28 8.08 -74.97
C GLU A 759 -88.02 6.81 -75.39
N LEU A 760 -89.15 6.52 -74.73
CA LEU A 760 -90.06 5.44 -75.10
C LEU A 760 -91.51 5.95 -75.03
N ASN A 761 -92.19 6.02 -76.18
CA ASN A 761 -93.64 6.21 -76.32
C ASN A 761 -94.25 7.24 -75.34
N ARG A 762 -93.83 8.51 -75.46
CA ARG A 762 -94.25 9.66 -74.63
C ARG A 762 -93.95 9.53 -73.12
N LYS A 763 -92.93 8.73 -72.74
CA LYS A 763 -92.32 8.71 -71.39
C LYS A 763 -90.80 8.66 -71.47
N SER A 764 -90.13 9.57 -70.76
CA SER A 764 -88.67 9.56 -70.60
C SER A 764 -88.26 8.58 -69.50
N ILE A 765 -87.27 7.72 -69.78
CA ILE A 765 -86.67 6.80 -68.82
C ILE A 765 -85.17 7.07 -68.74
N VAL A 766 -84.68 7.29 -67.51
CA VAL A 766 -83.24 7.36 -67.24
C VAL A 766 -82.75 6.00 -66.76
N THR A 767 -81.80 5.41 -67.50
CA THR A 767 -81.16 4.14 -67.13
C THR A 767 -79.66 4.36 -66.95
N GLY A 768 -79.07 3.66 -65.99
CA GLY A 768 -77.65 3.75 -65.67
C GLY A 768 -77.08 2.41 -65.23
N LYS A 769 -75.76 2.23 -65.41
CA LYS A 769 -74.99 1.12 -64.85
C LYS A 769 -74.16 1.64 -63.68
N PRO A 770 -74.51 1.38 -62.41
CA PRO A 770 -73.71 1.84 -61.28
C PRO A 770 -72.30 1.22 -61.32
N THR A 771 -71.25 2.04 -61.31
CA THR A 771 -69.90 1.61 -60.87
C THR A 771 -69.70 2.03 -59.42
N MET A 772 -68.91 1.25 -58.66
CA MET A 772 -68.81 1.20 -57.18
C MET A 772 -68.41 2.49 -56.41
N LYS A 773 -68.73 3.71 -56.87
CA LYS A 773 -68.28 4.95 -56.19
C LYS A 773 -69.34 6.03 -55.91
N SER A 774 -70.63 5.79 -56.16
CA SER A 774 -71.73 6.61 -55.64
C SER A 774 -72.45 5.90 -54.49
N GLN A 775 -72.87 6.65 -53.45
CA GLN A 775 -73.68 6.13 -52.34
C GLN A 775 -75.18 6.21 -52.66
N GLY A 776 -75.57 7.14 -53.52
CA GLY A 776 -76.93 7.27 -54.03
C GLY A 776 -77.04 8.26 -55.20
N TYR A 777 -78.28 8.54 -55.62
CA TYR A 777 -78.62 9.54 -56.63
C TYR A 777 -79.78 10.41 -56.13
N GLU A 778 -79.84 11.64 -56.60
CA GLU A 778 -81.00 12.52 -56.48
C GLU A 778 -81.64 12.72 -57.85
N VAL A 779 -82.96 12.70 -57.87
CA VAL A 779 -83.80 13.01 -59.03
C VAL A 779 -84.59 14.26 -58.72
N ALA A 780 -84.60 15.21 -59.64
CA ALA A 780 -85.43 16.42 -59.55
C ALA A 780 -86.33 16.55 -60.79
N GLU A 781 -87.58 17.00 -60.55
CA GLU A 781 -88.56 17.30 -61.60
C GLU A 781 -88.35 18.75 -62.10
N ALA A 782 -88.39 18.97 -63.43
CA ALA A 782 -88.36 20.31 -64.01
C ALA A 782 -89.78 20.75 -64.43
N VAL A 783 -90.23 21.94 -64.02
CA VAL A 783 -91.55 22.51 -64.34
C VAL A 783 -91.40 23.59 -65.41
N GLU A 784 -92.21 23.51 -66.47
CA GLU A 784 -92.19 24.40 -67.64
C GLU A 784 -92.92 25.73 -67.34
N ASP A 785 -92.29 26.66 -66.62
CA ASP A 785 -92.59 28.09 -66.75
C ASP A 785 -91.51 28.99 -66.11
N LYS A 786 -90.31 29.00 -66.73
CA LYS A 786 -89.28 30.07 -66.80
C LYS A 786 -87.95 29.47 -67.26
N LEU A 787 -87.34 30.09 -68.27
CA LEU A 787 -86.03 29.77 -68.87
C LEU A 787 -84.83 30.10 -67.96
N ASP A 788 -84.91 29.79 -66.66
CA ASP A 788 -83.81 29.91 -65.71
C ASP A 788 -83.81 28.68 -64.80
N TYR A 789 -82.90 27.74 -65.07
CA TYR A 789 -82.79 26.41 -64.48
C TYR A 789 -82.38 26.40 -62.98
N THR A 790 -83.01 27.23 -62.16
CA THR A 790 -82.57 27.51 -60.78
C THR A 790 -83.64 27.28 -59.70
N SER A 791 -84.90 27.06 -60.05
CA SER A 791 -85.97 26.71 -59.08
C SER A 791 -86.45 25.25 -59.26
N HIS A 792 -86.21 24.41 -58.26
CA HIS A 792 -86.58 22.98 -58.25
C HIS A 792 -87.52 22.69 -57.06
N SER A 793 -88.38 21.68 -57.17
CA SER A 793 -89.00 21.04 -55.99
C SER A 793 -87.93 20.33 -55.16
N GLU A 794 -88.17 20.12 -53.85
CA GLU A 794 -87.22 19.37 -53.00
C GLU A 794 -86.93 18.00 -53.64
N PRO A 795 -85.66 17.68 -53.96
CA PRO A 795 -85.32 16.43 -54.62
C PRO A 795 -85.64 15.25 -53.70
N ALA A 796 -86.37 14.27 -54.22
CA ALA A 796 -86.65 13.04 -53.49
C ALA A 796 -85.41 12.15 -53.51
N THR A 797 -84.82 11.89 -52.34
CA THR A 797 -83.72 10.92 -52.19
C THR A 797 -84.23 9.52 -52.51
N VAL A 798 -83.68 8.88 -53.54
CA VAL A 798 -83.97 7.47 -53.84
C VAL A 798 -82.81 6.61 -53.35
N VAL A 799 -83.15 5.62 -52.52
CA VAL A 799 -82.25 4.79 -51.72
C VAL A 799 -81.49 3.75 -52.56
N ASN A 800 -80.14 3.77 -52.49
CA ASN A 800 -79.15 2.70 -52.27
C ASN A 800 -79.35 1.26 -52.80
N TYR A 801 -78.88 0.82 -54.01
CA TYR A 801 -78.91 -0.63 -54.40
C TYR A 801 -77.86 -1.15 -55.43
N ASN A 802 -77.60 -2.48 -55.33
CA ASN A 802 -76.46 -3.26 -55.85
C ASN A 802 -76.70 -4.09 -57.16
N SER A 803 -77.25 -3.52 -58.25
CA SER A 803 -77.44 -4.30 -59.51
C SER A 803 -77.20 -3.51 -60.81
N PRO A 804 -76.66 -4.13 -61.90
CA PRO A 804 -76.00 -3.38 -62.99
C PRO A 804 -76.89 -2.77 -64.08
N ALA A 805 -78.22 -2.84 -64.01
CA ALA A 805 -79.12 -2.16 -64.96
C ALA A 805 -80.56 -2.07 -64.43
N GLN A 806 -81.01 -0.87 -64.04
CA GLN A 806 -82.40 -0.59 -63.67
C GLN A 806 -82.85 0.80 -64.13
N VAL A 807 -84.17 0.97 -64.20
CA VAL A 807 -84.83 2.27 -64.40
C VAL A 807 -84.69 3.08 -63.11
N ILE A 808 -84.04 4.25 -63.20
CA ILE A 808 -83.73 5.10 -62.05
C ILE A 808 -84.90 6.06 -61.74
N ALA A 809 -85.64 6.48 -62.78
CA ALA A 809 -86.86 7.27 -62.66
C ALA A 809 -87.77 7.08 -63.90
N LYS A 810 -89.08 7.33 -63.74
CA LYS A 810 -90.08 7.32 -64.83
C LYS A 810 -90.85 8.64 -64.82
N ALA A 811 -90.97 9.28 -65.98
CA ALA A 811 -91.81 10.48 -66.13
C ALA A 811 -93.31 10.15 -65.97
N ARG A 812 -94.06 11.08 -65.34
CA ARG A 812 -95.54 11.09 -65.34
C ARG A 812 -96.05 11.62 -66.68
N ALA A 813 -97.32 11.38 -67.00
CA ALA A 813 -97.88 11.65 -68.34
C ALA A 813 -97.92 13.15 -68.73
N ASP A 814 -97.68 14.03 -67.76
CA ASP A 814 -97.72 15.49 -67.81
C ASP A 814 -96.33 16.14 -67.63
N MET A 815 -95.24 15.36 -67.67
CA MET A 815 -93.87 15.82 -67.44
C MET A 815 -93.09 16.03 -68.75
N LEU A 816 -92.26 17.08 -68.84
CA LEU A 816 -91.36 17.29 -69.99
C LEU A 816 -89.92 16.76 -69.78
N ASP A 817 -89.27 16.95 -68.62
CA ASP A 817 -87.87 16.52 -68.41
C ASP A 817 -87.56 16.07 -66.96
N LEU A 818 -86.61 15.13 -66.82
CA LEU A 818 -86.06 14.64 -65.54
C LEU A 818 -84.57 14.96 -65.46
N ARG A 819 -84.11 15.47 -64.31
CA ARG A 819 -82.68 15.62 -64.02
C ARG A 819 -82.22 14.67 -62.94
N VAL A 820 -81.00 14.17 -63.09
CA VAL A 820 -80.40 13.27 -62.09
C VAL A 820 -78.97 13.67 -61.79
N ARG A 821 -78.58 13.60 -60.52
CA ARG A 821 -77.19 13.72 -60.08
C ARG A 821 -76.84 12.61 -59.10
N SER A 822 -75.59 12.19 -59.08
CA SER A 822 -75.11 11.25 -58.05
C SER A 822 -74.70 11.98 -56.78
N TYR A 823 -74.72 11.33 -55.63
CA TYR A 823 -74.16 11.87 -54.38
C TYR A 823 -73.37 10.82 -53.59
N ARG A 824 -72.53 11.30 -52.67
CA ARG A 824 -71.82 10.49 -51.68
C ARG A 824 -71.60 11.27 -50.39
N GLU A 825 -71.79 10.62 -49.25
CA GLU A 825 -71.39 11.17 -47.95
C GLU A 825 -69.93 10.84 -47.66
N LEU A 826 -69.15 11.86 -47.36
CA LEU A 826 -67.78 11.73 -46.91
C LEU A 826 -67.60 12.68 -45.72
N THR A 827 -67.06 12.16 -44.62
CA THR A 827 -66.72 12.95 -43.41
C THR A 827 -67.85 13.83 -42.87
N GLY A 828 -69.12 13.37 -42.95
CA GLY A 828 -70.29 14.07 -42.42
C GLY A 828 -70.92 15.10 -43.38
N GLU A 829 -70.34 15.32 -44.57
CA GLU A 829 -70.92 16.19 -45.61
C GLU A 829 -71.35 15.37 -46.83
N THR A 830 -72.46 15.77 -47.45
CA THR A 830 -72.96 15.16 -48.69
C THR A 830 -72.40 15.90 -49.90
N ILE A 831 -71.64 15.21 -50.73
CA ILE A 831 -71.04 15.76 -51.95
C ILE A 831 -71.86 15.30 -53.15
N TYR A 832 -72.34 16.26 -53.95
CA TYR A 832 -73.18 16.04 -55.12
C TYR A 832 -72.38 16.18 -56.43
N GLY A 833 -72.66 15.31 -57.40
CA GLY A 833 -72.26 15.49 -58.79
C GLY A 833 -73.08 16.59 -59.48
N ALA A 834 -72.69 16.97 -60.70
CA ALA A 834 -73.47 17.91 -61.51
C ALA A 834 -74.84 17.32 -61.89
N TRP A 835 -75.85 18.19 -62.04
CA TRP A 835 -77.15 17.83 -62.61
C TRP A 835 -76.99 17.57 -64.12
N LEU A 836 -77.50 16.41 -64.57
CA LEU A 836 -77.67 16.06 -65.99
C LEU A 836 -79.10 16.30 -66.42
#